data_AF-G8NP94-F1
#
_entry.id   AF-G8NP94-F1
#
_cell.length_a   1.000
_cell.length_b   1.000
_cell.length_c   1.000
_cell.angle_alpha   90.00
_cell.angle_beta   90.00
_cell.angle_gamma   90.00
#
_symmetry.space_group_name_H-M   'P 1'
#
loop_
_entity.id
_entity.type
_entity.pdbx_description
1 polymer ?
#
loop_
_entity_poly.entity_id
_entity_poly.type
_entity_poly.pdbx_seq_one_letter_code
_entity_poly.pdbx_strand_id
1 'polypeptide(L)'
;MRIKDIVFNRAARIGTFLMMAAVLLGHAPAAHAAAGNNGLKIYEVAGAGGLAGATYRQDTIILFNPTQATISCTACAIQTHSGTSTTSAWTVYKLPSFAIPAGGYYMIAGSSQALSSDGSVAPIPYDYQLQTIEDNNNVPSTQNILSSTVGVVALTNTQKALTAGSSPVCGSGSQLQDMVGYGSNIATNAATSPTPASCYAGSGEAYYDGSSAYGRQLGVTRKNKCVDTFDNANDYVNAPVTYFNASSPVTVCSTGAQLNATISATPNNPFVNGEVTLTAAVTGASSNSGLTVFLDFNTPYYGGSSTLQMYDDGTHGDAVPGDGTYTLATTIPASVVGGFTYPANVTASDMMGESFTGSTPLAVTTLSAANRPSTGNNSIRIIAWYGAGDLSKSEYGRDTVILFNPSQSPITMNNWSLQNGGATGSFSAVTYLLPVVTIPPGGFYAIAGSGPGYISSAGCVSNQCNLNYPYDYQLKTLEGTATSTDNDLSSTETSIALVNNQEPLGTTCPTSSANLVDLIGIGAVDGSAPVTCYEGSGYAPYLPATLNGAATNINGVVYAYATIRNNKCGNTSDNANDFSLGYIDFANSSTTPEPCPLGTQLAVSATTTTPSTPGILDPFTITTQVTPASTPQSTSLNVIADLSNLGLSTTSQLYDDGTHGDAVAGDHTYTLATAATSGSVGLVPGLIVTATDTQGNVAHGSVPLTLAPGVFTMTSPTNSGTVTAGGVLTFPITITGQHGYGGILNITCAGTPNANSLGVPISTQCVTTPPELTLNYDGASTVSLAIATGTTKAASVLPRSLPLGLIGIFSIGLLAVGIWRRKHLTSTVLLGLVMLLTFNLTACGTSAGLGNTAAAPGTYTYTVTATDSVLPTITNSISFTVTVQ
;
A
#
# COMPACT_ATOMS: atom_id res chain seq x y z
N MET A 1 -5.13 -9.95 61.96
CA MET A 1 -6.46 -9.68 61.37
C MET A 1 -6.33 -8.34 60.65
N ARG A 2 -6.56 -8.17 59.34
CA ARG A 2 -7.52 -8.81 58.44
C ARG A 2 -6.92 -8.72 57.02
N ILE A 3 -6.48 -9.81 56.39
CA ILE A 3 -7.23 -10.58 55.35
C ILE A 3 -7.59 -9.81 54.07
N LYS A 4 -7.62 -8.46 54.05
CA LYS A 4 -8.04 -7.70 52.87
C LYS A 4 -6.94 -7.49 51.83
N ASP A 5 -5.68 -7.36 52.23
CA ASP A 5 -4.58 -7.05 51.28
C ASP A 5 -4.05 -8.28 50.52
N ILE A 6 -4.31 -9.49 51.02
CA ILE A 6 -3.94 -10.74 50.34
C ILE A 6 -4.97 -11.11 49.26
N VAL A 7 -6.21 -10.62 49.34
CA VAL A 7 -7.27 -10.94 48.37
C VAL A 7 -7.19 -10.04 47.14
N PHE A 8 -6.80 -8.77 47.28
CA PHE A 8 -6.68 -7.84 46.14
C PHE A 8 -5.51 -8.17 45.20
N ASN A 9 -4.36 -8.60 45.75
CA ASN A 9 -3.20 -9.01 44.94
C ASN A 9 -3.37 -10.39 44.27
N ARG A 10 -4.32 -11.21 44.73
CA ARG A 10 -4.69 -12.46 44.05
C ARG A 10 -5.73 -12.25 42.96
N ALA A 11 -6.69 -11.33 43.15
CA ALA A 11 -7.69 -11.00 42.13
C ALA A 11 -7.06 -10.28 40.91
N ALA A 12 -6.09 -9.38 41.13
CA ALA A 12 -5.38 -8.71 40.04
C ALA A 12 -4.52 -9.69 39.22
N ARG A 13 -3.80 -10.61 39.87
CA ARG A 13 -2.98 -11.64 39.18
C ARG A 13 -3.83 -12.69 38.44
N ILE A 14 -5.03 -12.99 38.93
CA ILE A 14 -5.99 -13.86 38.22
C ILE A 14 -6.59 -13.14 37.01
N GLY A 15 -6.85 -11.83 37.11
CA GLY A 15 -7.33 -11.02 35.98
C GLY A 15 -6.29 -10.87 34.86
N THR A 16 -5.01 -10.69 35.19
CA THR A 16 -3.93 -10.65 34.19
C THR A 16 -3.69 -12.02 33.57
N PHE A 17 -3.81 -13.13 34.32
CA PHE A 17 -3.74 -14.48 33.75
C PHE A 17 -4.94 -14.82 32.85
N LEU A 18 -6.15 -14.34 33.16
CA LEU A 18 -7.35 -14.53 32.33
C LEU A 18 -7.34 -13.66 31.06
N MET A 19 -6.77 -12.45 31.10
CA MET A 19 -6.56 -11.60 29.91
C MET A 19 -5.42 -12.12 29.02
N MET A 20 -4.34 -12.64 29.62
CA MET A 20 -3.23 -13.24 28.85
C MET A 20 -3.65 -14.58 28.24
N ALA A 21 -4.50 -15.36 28.91
CA ALA A 21 -5.17 -16.51 28.30
C ALA A 21 -6.12 -16.10 27.16
N ALA A 22 -6.88 -15.01 27.29
CA ALA A 22 -7.79 -14.54 26.24
C ALA A 22 -7.07 -13.98 24.98
N VAL A 23 -5.87 -13.42 25.13
CA VAL A 23 -5.04 -12.96 23.99
C VAL A 23 -4.26 -14.11 23.35
N LEU A 24 -3.84 -15.13 24.13
CA LEU A 24 -3.28 -16.38 23.59
C LEU A 24 -4.35 -17.30 22.96
N LEU A 25 -5.63 -17.15 23.35
CA LEU A 25 -6.77 -17.83 22.72
C LEU A 25 -7.29 -17.13 21.45
N GLY A 26 -6.78 -15.94 21.11
CA GLY A 26 -7.16 -15.18 19.91
C GLY A 26 -6.36 -15.53 18.65
N HIS A 27 -5.25 -16.26 18.78
CA HIS A 27 -4.40 -16.72 17.67
C HIS A 27 -4.00 -18.20 17.81
N ALA A 28 -4.72 -18.99 18.62
CA ALA A 28 -4.64 -20.42 18.45
C ALA A 28 -5.07 -20.73 17.01
N PRO A 29 -4.25 -21.39 16.16
CA PRO A 29 -4.78 -21.98 14.95
C PRO A 29 -5.97 -22.79 15.43
N ALA A 30 -7.16 -22.53 14.89
CA ALA A 30 -8.32 -23.31 15.27
C ALA A 30 -7.87 -24.77 15.20
N ALA A 31 -7.91 -25.46 16.34
CA ALA A 31 -7.83 -26.90 16.35
C ALA A 31 -9.06 -27.31 15.55
N HIS A 32 -8.88 -27.43 14.23
CA HIS A 32 -9.90 -27.86 13.33
C HIS A 32 -10.14 -29.30 13.77
N ALA A 33 -11.21 -29.50 14.55
CA ALA A 33 -11.84 -30.80 14.62
C ALA A 33 -11.98 -31.27 13.18
N ALA A 34 -11.44 -32.46 12.86
CA ALA A 34 -11.42 -33.02 11.53
C ALA A 34 -12.84 -33.06 10.94
N ALA A 35 -13.24 -31.97 10.29
CA ALA A 35 -14.37 -31.95 9.40
C ALA A 35 -13.99 -32.88 8.24
N GLY A 36 -14.93 -33.72 7.81
CA GLY A 36 -14.80 -34.47 6.55
C GLY A 36 -14.27 -35.91 6.59
N ASN A 37 -13.85 -36.50 7.71
CA ASN A 37 -13.24 -37.86 7.70
C ASN A 37 -14.20 -39.05 7.60
N ASN A 38 -15.47 -38.84 7.25
CA ASN A 38 -16.50 -39.88 7.30
C ASN A 38 -16.90 -40.45 5.92
N GLY A 39 -16.30 -39.96 4.84
CA GLY A 39 -16.71 -40.29 3.47
C GLY A 39 -15.53 -40.45 2.52
N LEU A 40 -15.85 -40.88 1.30
CA LEU A 40 -14.87 -40.98 0.23
C LEU A 40 -14.51 -39.59 -0.29
N LYS A 41 -13.22 -39.38 -0.60
CA LYS A 41 -12.68 -38.08 -1.03
C LYS A 41 -11.99 -38.18 -2.38
N ILE A 42 -11.97 -37.10 -3.12
CA ILE A 42 -11.10 -36.84 -4.27
C ILE A 42 -9.71 -36.52 -3.71
N TYR A 43 -8.72 -37.35 -3.97
CA TYR A 43 -7.35 -37.15 -3.55
C TYR A 43 -6.55 -36.34 -4.57
N GLU A 44 -6.75 -36.60 -5.86
CA GLU A 44 -6.03 -35.94 -6.93
C GLU A 44 -6.89 -35.82 -8.19
N VAL A 45 -6.73 -34.72 -8.93
CA VAL A 45 -7.27 -34.53 -10.28
C VAL A 45 -6.17 -34.01 -11.21
N ALA A 46 -5.97 -34.67 -12.34
CA ALA A 46 -5.06 -34.23 -13.40
C ALA A 46 -5.75 -34.27 -14.77
N GLY A 47 -5.95 -33.11 -15.39
CA GLY A 47 -6.72 -32.95 -16.63
C GLY A 47 -5.90 -32.60 -17.88
N ALA A 48 -4.57 -32.68 -17.81
CA ALA A 48 -3.67 -32.35 -18.91
C ALA A 48 -3.19 -33.58 -19.71
N GLY A 49 -3.68 -34.77 -19.41
CA GLY A 49 -3.24 -36.03 -19.99
C GLY A 49 -3.39 -36.07 -21.51
N GLY A 50 -2.37 -36.63 -22.17
CA GLY A 50 -2.39 -36.79 -23.63
C GLY A 50 -2.10 -35.52 -24.42
N LEU A 51 -1.88 -34.37 -23.77
CA LEU A 51 -1.39 -33.15 -24.42
C LEU A 51 0.14 -33.17 -24.56
N ALA A 52 0.68 -32.51 -25.59
CA ALA A 52 2.13 -32.33 -25.73
C ALA A 52 2.75 -31.70 -24.47
N GLY A 53 3.81 -32.31 -23.94
CA GLY A 53 4.45 -31.86 -22.70
C GLY A 53 3.83 -32.42 -21.41
N ALA A 54 2.71 -33.14 -21.50
CA ALA A 54 2.20 -33.91 -20.37
C ALA A 54 3.08 -35.14 -20.11
N THR A 55 3.34 -35.43 -18.84
CA THR A 55 4.08 -36.63 -18.44
C THR A 55 3.32 -37.88 -18.86
N TYR A 56 2.00 -37.87 -18.66
CA TYR A 56 1.16 -39.03 -18.91
C TYR A 56 0.15 -38.78 -20.02
N ARG A 57 -0.24 -39.90 -20.61
CA ARG A 57 -1.14 -39.96 -21.76
C ARG A 57 -2.63 -39.91 -21.41
N GLN A 58 -2.99 -39.91 -20.13
CA GLN A 58 -4.38 -39.99 -19.68
C GLN A 58 -4.65 -39.00 -18.55
N ASP A 59 -5.90 -38.52 -18.51
CA ASP A 59 -6.44 -37.72 -17.43
C ASP A 59 -6.82 -38.64 -16.27
N THR A 60 -6.67 -38.17 -15.05
CA THR A 60 -6.82 -39.00 -13.86
C THR A 60 -7.64 -38.31 -12.78
N ILE A 61 -8.44 -39.10 -12.08
CA ILE A 61 -9.06 -38.75 -10.80
C ILE A 61 -8.71 -39.88 -9.84
N ILE A 62 -8.13 -39.55 -8.69
CA ILE A 62 -7.85 -40.52 -7.65
C ILE A 62 -8.82 -40.29 -6.50
N LEU A 63 -9.48 -41.36 -6.07
CA LEU A 63 -10.31 -41.36 -4.86
C LEU A 63 -9.53 -41.98 -3.71
N PHE A 64 -9.74 -41.49 -2.48
CA PHE A 64 -9.11 -42.00 -1.27
C PHE A 64 -10.14 -42.22 -0.16
N ASN A 65 -9.98 -43.33 0.56
CA ASN A 65 -10.77 -43.65 1.75
C ASN A 65 -10.00 -43.28 3.03
N PRO A 66 -10.33 -42.15 3.68
CA PRO A 66 -9.67 -41.70 4.91
C PRO A 66 -10.17 -42.41 6.18
N THR A 67 -11.14 -43.32 6.08
CA THR A 67 -11.77 -43.94 7.26
C THR A 67 -11.02 -45.17 7.74
N GLN A 68 -11.36 -45.63 8.95
CA GLN A 68 -10.85 -46.89 9.52
C GLN A 68 -11.54 -48.14 8.98
N ALA A 69 -12.48 -48.01 8.05
CA ALA A 69 -13.27 -49.12 7.52
C ALA A 69 -13.34 -49.07 5.98
N THR A 70 -13.69 -50.19 5.37
CA THR A 70 -13.95 -50.22 3.92
C THR A 70 -15.18 -49.38 3.59
N ILE A 71 -15.06 -48.45 2.63
CA ILE A 71 -16.21 -47.74 2.05
C ILE A 71 -16.65 -48.48 0.80
N SER A 72 -17.93 -48.85 0.74
CA SER A 72 -18.56 -49.38 -0.47
C SER A 72 -19.35 -48.28 -1.17
N CYS A 73 -19.15 -48.16 -2.47
CA CYS A 73 -19.82 -47.23 -3.33
C CYS A 73 -20.67 -48.01 -4.33
N THR A 74 -21.99 -48.01 -4.17
CA THR A 74 -22.91 -48.75 -5.07
C THR A 74 -23.62 -47.84 -6.08
N ALA A 75 -23.72 -46.55 -5.78
CA ALA A 75 -24.46 -45.58 -6.56
C ALA A 75 -23.70 -44.25 -6.73
N CYS A 76 -22.37 -44.23 -6.61
CA CYS A 76 -21.64 -42.97 -6.80
C CYS A 76 -21.54 -42.58 -8.27
N ALA A 77 -21.28 -41.31 -8.48
CA ALA A 77 -20.92 -40.75 -9.76
C ALA A 77 -19.81 -39.70 -9.59
N ILE A 78 -18.95 -39.62 -10.60
CA ILE A 78 -18.18 -38.41 -10.87
C ILE A 78 -19.08 -37.50 -11.69
N GLN A 79 -19.20 -36.24 -11.29
CA GLN A 79 -19.92 -35.24 -12.06
C GLN A 79 -18.97 -34.11 -12.41
N THR A 80 -19.05 -33.62 -13.65
CA THR A 80 -18.24 -32.49 -14.08
C THR A 80 -19.11 -31.28 -14.37
N HIS A 81 -18.52 -30.12 -14.16
CA HIS A 81 -19.08 -28.83 -14.50
C HIS A 81 -18.01 -27.98 -15.19
N SER A 82 -18.43 -27.11 -16.10
CA SER A 82 -17.52 -26.17 -16.74
C SER A 82 -16.96 -25.21 -15.70
N GLY A 83 -15.63 -25.10 -15.62
CA GLY A 83 -14.96 -24.23 -14.65
C GLY A 83 -15.08 -22.74 -14.94
N THR A 84 -15.67 -22.31 -16.06
CA THR A 84 -15.94 -20.89 -16.35
C THR A 84 -17.43 -20.57 -16.48
N SER A 85 -18.27 -21.60 -16.50
CA SER A 85 -19.71 -21.43 -16.65
C SER A 85 -20.36 -21.04 -15.33
N THR A 86 -21.41 -20.23 -15.42
CA THR A 86 -22.31 -19.89 -14.30
C THR A 86 -23.66 -20.61 -14.42
N THR A 87 -23.81 -21.52 -15.39
CA THR A 87 -25.03 -22.33 -15.56
C THR A 87 -25.14 -23.40 -14.47
N SER A 88 -26.31 -24.01 -14.33
CA SER A 88 -26.57 -25.05 -13.32
C SER A 88 -26.45 -26.48 -13.87
N ALA A 89 -25.72 -26.68 -14.97
CA ALA A 89 -25.74 -27.92 -15.75
C ALA A 89 -24.56 -28.84 -15.39
N TRP A 90 -24.85 -30.01 -14.83
CA TRP A 90 -23.87 -31.04 -14.47
C TRP A 90 -23.90 -32.19 -15.47
N THR A 91 -22.71 -32.63 -15.90
CA THR A 91 -22.54 -33.87 -16.67
C THR A 91 -22.24 -35.01 -15.71
N VAL A 92 -23.03 -36.08 -15.77
CA VAL A 92 -22.91 -37.21 -14.85
C VAL A 92 -22.17 -38.37 -15.49
N TYR A 93 -21.16 -38.90 -14.81
CA TYR A 93 -20.45 -40.13 -15.16
C TYR A 93 -20.65 -41.16 -14.06
N LYS A 94 -21.45 -42.20 -14.35
CA LYS A 94 -21.77 -43.26 -13.39
C LYS A 94 -20.54 -44.08 -13.11
N LEU A 95 -20.29 -44.35 -11.84
CA LEU A 95 -19.29 -45.32 -11.44
C LEU A 95 -19.95 -46.70 -11.24
N PRO A 96 -19.22 -47.81 -11.50
CA PRO A 96 -19.68 -49.13 -11.15
C PRO A 96 -19.75 -49.30 -9.63
N SER A 97 -20.28 -50.42 -9.16
CA SER A 97 -20.14 -50.77 -7.75
C SER A 97 -18.70 -51.19 -7.44
N PHE A 98 -18.06 -50.52 -6.48
CA PHE A 98 -16.71 -50.86 -6.00
C PHE A 98 -16.60 -50.62 -4.50
N ALA A 99 -15.51 -51.10 -3.90
CA ALA A 99 -15.19 -50.87 -2.50
C ALA A 99 -13.71 -50.51 -2.37
N ILE A 100 -13.42 -49.53 -1.51
CA ILE A 100 -12.04 -49.11 -1.21
C ILE A 100 -11.75 -49.47 0.25
N PRO A 101 -10.71 -50.27 0.55
CA PRO A 101 -10.33 -50.57 1.93
C PRO A 101 -9.95 -49.30 2.69
N ALA A 102 -9.95 -49.37 4.02
CA ALA A 102 -9.48 -48.28 4.89
C ALA A 102 -8.08 -47.81 4.46
N GLY A 103 -7.86 -46.52 4.20
CA GLY A 103 -6.59 -45.98 3.72
C GLY A 103 -6.20 -46.35 2.27
N GLY A 104 -7.12 -46.92 1.50
CA GLY A 104 -6.90 -47.32 0.11
C GLY A 104 -7.27 -46.24 -0.91
N TYR A 105 -6.89 -46.51 -2.17
CA TYR A 105 -7.11 -45.62 -3.30
C TYR A 105 -7.93 -46.30 -4.42
N TYR A 106 -8.53 -45.51 -5.29
CA TYR A 106 -9.19 -45.98 -6.51
C TYR A 106 -8.99 -44.98 -7.64
N MET A 107 -8.33 -45.42 -8.71
CA MET A 107 -7.93 -44.58 -9.82
C MET A 107 -8.93 -44.67 -10.97
N ILE A 108 -9.39 -43.49 -11.41
CA ILE A 108 -10.34 -43.34 -12.51
C ILE A 108 -9.63 -42.62 -13.66
N ALA A 109 -9.67 -43.20 -14.86
CA ALA A 109 -9.23 -42.55 -16.09
C ALA A 109 -10.34 -41.64 -16.65
N GLY A 110 -10.01 -40.35 -16.78
CA GLY A 110 -10.87 -39.30 -17.35
C GLY A 110 -10.76 -39.14 -18.87
N SER A 111 -9.85 -39.87 -19.52
CA SER A 111 -9.73 -39.89 -20.98
C SER A 111 -9.41 -41.26 -21.56
N SER A 112 -9.65 -41.42 -22.86
CA SER A 112 -9.36 -42.67 -23.57
C SER A 112 -7.88 -42.84 -23.87
N GLN A 113 -7.38 -44.08 -23.74
CA GLN A 113 -5.99 -44.42 -24.07
C GLN A 113 -5.64 -44.12 -25.54
N ALA A 114 -6.63 -44.10 -26.44
CA ALA A 114 -6.45 -43.87 -27.87
C ALA A 114 -6.28 -42.39 -28.28
N LEU A 115 -6.53 -41.41 -27.40
CA LEU A 115 -6.26 -39.99 -27.65
C LEU A 115 -4.77 -39.62 -27.64
N SER A 116 -3.91 -40.53 -27.18
CA SER A 116 -2.74 -40.13 -26.43
C SER A 116 -1.42 -40.44 -27.14
N SER A 117 -1.19 -39.88 -28.33
CA SER A 117 0.13 -40.03 -28.96
C SER A 117 1.23 -39.18 -28.31
N ASP A 118 0.85 -38.10 -27.61
CA ASP A 118 1.76 -36.98 -27.34
C ASP A 118 2.33 -36.92 -25.91
N GLY A 119 1.77 -37.69 -24.97
CA GLY A 119 2.34 -37.81 -23.61
C GLY A 119 3.64 -38.63 -23.59
N SER A 120 4.60 -38.23 -22.76
CA SER A 120 5.94 -38.83 -22.74
C SER A 120 5.97 -40.26 -22.19
N VAL A 121 5.00 -40.63 -21.35
CA VAL A 121 4.83 -41.97 -20.78
C VAL A 121 3.53 -42.61 -21.23
N ALA A 122 3.57 -43.93 -21.46
CA ALA A 122 2.39 -44.76 -21.76
C ALA A 122 1.26 -44.56 -20.72
N PRO A 123 -0.01 -44.81 -21.09
CA PRO A 123 -1.11 -44.83 -20.12
C PRO A 123 -0.78 -45.75 -18.93
N ILE A 124 -1.03 -45.30 -17.71
CA ILE A 124 -0.78 -46.06 -16.48
C ILE A 124 -2.02 -46.90 -16.09
N PRO A 125 -1.85 -48.04 -15.38
CA PRO A 125 -2.99 -48.86 -14.95
C PRO A 125 -3.99 -48.09 -14.08
N TYR A 126 -5.27 -48.13 -14.46
CA TYR A 126 -6.38 -47.55 -13.72
C TYR A 126 -7.37 -48.63 -13.29
N ASP A 127 -8.21 -48.33 -12.29
CA ASP A 127 -9.24 -49.26 -11.82
C ASP A 127 -10.54 -49.15 -12.64
N TYR A 128 -10.85 -47.95 -13.12
CA TYR A 128 -12.01 -47.70 -13.99
C TYR A 128 -11.73 -46.60 -15.01
N GLN A 129 -12.36 -46.67 -16.17
CA GLN A 129 -12.38 -45.60 -17.15
C GLN A 129 -13.78 -45.02 -17.23
N LEU A 130 -13.92 -43.69 -17.12
CA LEU A 130 -15.22 -43.04 -17.22
C LEU A 130 -15.88 -43.32 -18.57
N GLN A 131 -17.19 -43.61 -18.51
CA GLN A 131 -18.04 -43.82 -19.67
C GLN A 131 -19.21 -42.83 -19.60
N THR A 132 -19.56 -42.19 -20.71
CA THR A 132 -20.82 -41.47 -20.81
C THR A 132 -21.97 -42.47 -20.74
N ILE A 133 -22.94 -42.20 -19.88
CA ILE A 133 -24.06 -43.10 -19.55
C ILE A 133 -25.01 -43.31 -20.74
N GLU A 134 -24.85 -42.54 -21.82
CA GLU A 134 -25.80 -42.56 -22.94
C GLU A 134 -25.38 -43.46 -24.12
N ASP A 135 -24.15 -44.01 -24.12
CA ASP A 135 -23.65 -44.77 -25.28
C ASP A 135 -23.32 -46.24 -24.93
N ASN A 136 -24.36 -47.08 -24.79
CA ASN A 136 -24.35 -48.56 -24.91
C ASN A 136 -22.98 -49.29 -24.91
N ASN A 137 -22.16 -49.13 -23.86
CA ASN A 137 -20.81 -49.71 -23.70
C ASN A 137 -19.81 -49.44 -24.85
N ASN A 138 -20.05 -48.48 -25.73
CA ASN A 138 -19.16 -48.17 -26.84
C ASN A 138 -18.36 -46.92 -26.49
N VAL A 139 -17.29 -47.08 -25.71
CA VAL A 139 -16.42 -45.98 -25.28
C VAL A 139 -15.90 -45.26 -26.53
N PRO A 140 -16.21 -43.96 -26.72
CA PRO A 140 -15.68 -43.20 -27.85
C PRO A 140 -14.14 -43.29 -27.81
N SER A 141 -13.53 -43.63 -28.94
CA SER A 141 -12.07 -43.74 -29.03
C SER A 141 -11.35 -42.40 -28.76
N THR A 142 -12.06 -41.28 -28.73
CA THR A 142 -11.52 -39.92 -28.57
C THR A 142 -12.09 -39.14 -27.37
N GLN A 143 -12.41 -39.78 -26.24
CA GLN A 143 -13.03 -39.13 -25.09
C GLN A 143 -12.02 -38.41 -24.19
N ASN A 144 -12.18 -37.09 -24.00
CA ASN A 144 -11.48 -36.27 -23.01
C ASN A 144 -12.51 -35.54 -22.13
N ILE A 145 -12.56 -35.86 -20.83
CA ILE A 145 -13.59 -35.37 -19.90
C ILE A 145 -13.09 -34.18 -19.07
N LEU A 146 -11.80 -34.16 -18.74
CA LEU A 146 -11.25 -33.17 -17.83
C LEU A 146 -10.69 -31.99 -18.61
N SER A 147 -10.81 -30.82 -18.00
CA SER A 147 -10.19 -29.62 -18.55
C SER A 147 -8.72 -29.58 -18.19
N SER A 148 -7.88 -29.22 -19.15
CA SER A 148 -6.46 -29.02 -18.94
C SER A 148 -6.12 -27.63 -18.41
N THR A 149 -7.10 -26.76 -18.18
CA THR A 149 -6.86 -25.39 -17.70
C THR A 149 -7.76 -25.01 -16.53
N VAL A 150 -9.07 -25.24 -16.64
CA VAL A 150 -10.05 -24.84 -15.62
C VAL A 150 -11.26 -25.77 -15.66
N GLY A 151 -11.59 -26.39 -14.53
CA GLY A 151 -12.61 -27.44 -14.44
C GLY A 151 -13.15 -27.63 -13.04
N VAL A 152 -14.26 -28.37 -12.94
CA VAL A 152 -14.89 -28.71 -11.66
C VAL A 152 -15.24 -30.19 -11.68
N VAL A 153 -14.82 -30.92 -10.65
CA VAL A 153 -15.09 -32.34 -10.46
C VAL A 153 -15.76 -32.53 -9.11
N ALA A 154 -16.93 -33.16 -9.11
CA ALA A 154 -17.67 -33.50 -7.90
C ALA A 154 -17.81 -35.01 -7.77
N LEU A 155 -17.55 -35.52 -6.55
CA LEU A 155 -17.85 -36.87 -6.15
C LEU A 155 -19.20 -36.88 -5.43
N THR A 156 -20.11 -37.74 -5.87
CA THR A 156 -21.46 -37.83 -5.32
C THR A 156 -21.81 -39.25 -4.94
N ASN A 157 -22.64 -39.44 -3.91
CA ASN A 157 -23.14 -40.76 -3.50
C ASN A 157 -24.40 -41.19 -4.27
N THR A 158 -24.74 -40.46 -5.34
CA THR A 158 -25.91 -40.68 -6.19
C THR A 158 -25.51 -40.57 -7.66
N GLN A 159 -26.23 -41.29 -8.52
CA GLN A 159 -26.08 -41.18 -9.97
C GLN A 159 -27.02 -40.13 -10.59
N LYS A 160 -27.69 -39.34 -9.74
CA LYS A 160 -28.54 -38.22 -10.16
C LYS A 160 -27.70 -36.94 -10.26
N ALA A 161 -27.93 -36.15 -11.29
CA ALA A 161 -27.26 -34.86 -11.45
C ALA A 161 -27.45 -33.96 -10.22
N LEU A 162 -26.37 -33.29 -9.80
CA LEU A 162 -26.42 -32.26 -8.77
C LEU A 162 -27.38 -31.15 -9.20
N THR A 163 -28.23 -30.73 -8.26
CA THR A 163 -29.12 -29.59 -8.47
C THR A 163 -28.42 -28.38 -7.89
N ALA A 164 -28.06 -27.39 -8.72
CA ALA A 164 -27.27 -26.25 -8.26
C ALA A 164 -28.07 -25.36 -7.27
N GLY A 165 -27.44 -24.98 -6.16
CA GLY A 165 -27.80 -23.75 -5.46
C GLY A 165 -27.32 -22.54 -6.29
N SER A 166 -27.83 -21.35 -6.00
CA SER A 166 -27.39 -20.10 -6.66
C SER A 166 -25.87 -19.91 -6.61
N SER A 167 -25.28 -19.31 -7.66
CA SER A 167 -23.87 -18.86 -7.70
C SER A 167 -23.53 -18.01 -6.45
N PRO A 168 -22.40 -18.24 -5.75
CA PRO A 168 -21.20 -19.02 -6.14
C PRO A 168 -21.22 -20.52 -5.73
N VAL A 169 -22.32 -21.05 -5.17
CA VAL A 169 -22.38 -22.42 -4.64
C VAL A 169 -23.03 -23.35 -5.66
N CYS A 170 -22.32 -23.67 -6.75
CA CYS A 170 -22.82 -24.63 -7.75
C CYS A 170 -22.68 -26.05 -7.21
N GLY A 171 -23.61 -26.44 -6.34
CA GLY A 171 -23.71 -27.78 -5.77
C GLY A 171 -23.64 -27.74 -4.25
N SER A 172 -24.78 -27.97 -3.59
CA SER A 172 -24.86 -28.21 -2.16
C SER A 172 -25.85 -29.34 -1.87
N GLY A 173 -25.71 -30.00 -0.72
CA GLY A 173 -26.63 -31.04 -0.27
C GLY A 173 -25.95 -32.35 0.10
N SER A 174 -26.66 -33.21 0.83
CA SER A 174 -26.17 -34.47 1.40
C SER A 174 -25.71 -35.52 0.39
N GLN A 175 -25.92 -35.26 -0.89
CA GLN A 175 -25.53 -36.14 -2.00
C GLN A 175 -24.11 -35.86 -2.51
N LEU A 176 -23.59 -34.65 -2.25
CA LEU A 176 -22.20 -34.28 -2.51
C LEU A 176 -21.32 -34.87 -1.42
N GLN A 177 -20.32 -35.66 -1.83
CA GLN A 177 -19.31 -36.20 -0.91
C GLN A 177 -18.09 -35.29 -0.89
N ASP A 178 -17.65 -34.83 -2.06
CA ASP A 178 -16.47 -33.99 -2.22
C ASP A 178 -16.55 -33.23 -3.56
N MET A 179 -15.87 -32.10 -3.67
CA MET A 179 -15.80 -31.30 -4.88
C MET A 179 -14.46 -30.59 -4.96
N VAL A 180 -13.88 -30.54 -6.16
CA VAL A 180 -12.73 -29.71 -6.48
C VAL A 180 -13.03 -28.86 -7.70
N GLY A 181 -13.11 -27.54 -7.46
CA GLY A 181 -12.97 -26.54 -8.50
C GLY A 181 -11.51 -26.18 -8.67
N TYR A 182 -10.98 -26.28 -9.88
CA TYR A 182 -9.57 -26.01 -10.15
C TYR A 182 -9.37 -25.08 -11.33
N GLY A 183 -8.36 -24.22 -11.21
CA GLY A 183 -7.94 -23.29 -12.24
C GLY A 183 -6.76 -22.45 -11.78
N SER A 184 -6.17 -21.66 -12.68
CA SER A 184 -5.07 -20.77 -12.30
C SER A 184 -5.63 -19.47 -11.75
N ASN A 185 -5.40 -19.19 -10.47
CA ASN A 185 -5.70 -17.88 -9.88
C ASN A 185 -4.50 -16.93 -9.86
N ILE A 186 -3.37 -17.40 -10.39
CA ILE A 186 -2.14 -16.65 -10.53
C ILE A 186 -1.89 -16.41 -12.03
N ALA A 187 -1.44 -15.20 -12.36
CA ALA A 187 -0.90 -14.89 -13.68
C ALA A 187 0.50 -15.51 -13.74
N THR A 188 0.65 -16.59 -14.51
CA THR A 188 1.95 -17.26 -14.61
C THR A 188 2.99 -16.37 -15.27
N ASN A 189 2.61 -15.33 -16.02
CA ASN A 189 3.46 -14.21 -16.44
C ASN A 189 2.61 -12.98 -16.80
N ALA A 190 3.24 -11.87 -17.19
CA ALA A 190 2.55 -10.62 -17.56
C ALA A 190 1.61 -10.74 -18.79
N ALA A 191 1.69 -11.84 -19.57
CA ALA A 191 0.90 -12.06 -20.77
C ALA A 191 -0.26 -13.07 -20.57
N THR A 192 -0.32 -13.76 -19.42
CA THR A 192 -1.41 -14.71 -19.10
C THR A 192 -2.35 -14.12 -18.07
N SER A 193 -3.65 -14.16 -18.34
CA SER A 193 -4.67 -13.81 -17.34
C SER A 193 -4.98 -15.03 -16.46
N PRO A 194 -5.12 -14.86 -15.14
CA PRO A 194 -5.67 -15.90 -14.28
C PRO A 194 -7.05 -16.35 -14.81
N THR A 195 -7.32 -17.64 -14.76
CA THR A 195 -8.61 -18.24 -15.06
C THR A 195 -9.02 -19.16 -13.91
N PRO A 196 -9.45 -18.59 -12.76
CA PRO A 196 -9.92 -19.37 -11.62
C PRO A 196 -11.23 -20.08 -11.98
N ALA A 197 -11.51 -21.18 -11.27
CA ALA A 197 -12.80 -21.85 -11.43
C ALA A 197 -13.93 -20.96 -10.87
N SER A 198 -15.02 -20.82 -11.61
CA SER A 198 -16.24 -20.13 -11.17
C SER A 198 -17.00 -20.89 -10.08
N CYS A 199 -16.59 -22.12 -9.79
CA CYS A 199 -17.25 -23.02 -8.84
C CYS A 199 -16.23 -23.82 -8.06
N TYR A 200 -16.31 -23.81 -6.73
CA TYR A 200 -15.40 -24.53 -5.82
C TYR A 200 -16.04 -24.71 -4.44
N ALA A 201 -15.46 -25.58 -3.61
CA ALA A 201 -15.83 -25.73 -2.21
C ALA A 201 -15.08 -24.71 -1.34
N GLY A 202 -15.76 -24.11 -0.37
CA GLY A 202 -15.16 -23.23 0.65
C GLY A 202 -14.78 -21.84 0.16
N SER A 203 -13.59 -21.38 0.53
CA SER A 203 -13.16 -19.96 0.44
C SER A 203 -12.52 -19.60 -0.89
N GLY A 204 -12.06 -20.58 -1.67
CA GLY A 204 -11.45 -20.36 -2.99
C GLY A 204 -11.25 -21.66 -3.75
N GLU A 205 -10.97 -21.57 -5.05
CA GLU A 205 -10.59 -22.69 -5.90
C GLU A 205 -9.22 -23.29 -5.53
N ALA A 206 -9.01 -24.54 -5.96
CA ALA A 206 -7.68 -25.13 -5.94
C ALA A 206 -6.82 -24.53 -7.05
N TYR A 207 -5.60 -24.10 -6.71
CA TYR A 207 -4.63 -23.63 -7.69
C TYR A 207 -4.23 -24.78 -8.63
N TYR A 208 -4.40 -24.54 -9.93
CA TYR A 208 -3.96 -25.44 -10.98
C TYR A 208 -3.35 -24.66 -12.13
N ASP A 209 -2.11 -24.94 -12.45
CA ASP A 209 -1.47 -24.45 -13.67
C ASP A 209 -1.33 -25.61 -14.65
N GLY A 210 -2.14 -25.59 -15.71
CA GLY A 210 -2.07 -26.54 -16.81
C GLY A 210 -1.48 -25.95 -18.10
N SER A 211 -0.70 -24.87 -17.99
CA SER A 211 -0.04 -24.21 -19.12
C SER A 211 0.91 -25.16 -19.87
N SER A 212 1.08 -24.94 -21.17
CA SER A 212 1.86 -25.83 -22.05
C SER A 212 3.36 -25.87 -21.79
N ALA A 213 3.90 -24.90 -21.05
CA ALA A 213 5.34 -24.79 -20.82
C ALA A 213 5.81 -25.68 -19.65
N TYR A 214 5.04 -25.74 -18.56
CA TYR A 214 5.47 -26.43 -17.32
C TYR A 214 4.32 -27.12 -16.56
N GLY A 215 3.10 -26.58 -16.66
CA GLY A 215 1.96 -27.03 -15.85
C GLY A 215 1.40 -28.43 -16.18
N ARG A 216 1.59 -28.93 -17.42
CA ARG A 216 1.01 -30.21 -17.88
C ARG A 216 1.54 -31.47 -17.19
N GLN A 217 2.52 -31.35 -16.29
CA GLN A 217 3.06 -32.48 -15.51
C GLN A 217 2.50 -32.55 -14.09
N LEU A 218 1.61 -31.62 -13.72
CA LEU A 218 1.11 -31.45 -12.37
C LEU A 218 -0.39 -31.77 -12.29
N GLY A 219 -0.79 -32.15 -11.09
CA GLY A 219 -2.17 -32.38 -10.70
C GLY A 219 -2.54 -31.53 -9.48
N VAL A 220 -3.85 -31.41 -9.29
CA VAL A 220 -4.43 -30.83 -8.09
C VAL A 220 -4.53 -31.93 -7.05
N THR A 221 -3.60 -31.96 -6.10
CA THR A 221 -3.46 -33.03 -5.11
C THR A 221 -3.80 -32.50 -3.73
N ARG A 222 -4.47 -33.31 -2.90
CA ARG A 222 -4.77 -32.92 -1.52
C ARG A 222 -3.49 -32.69 -0.72
N LYS A 223 -3.41 -31.56 0.00
CA LYS A 223 -2.28 -31.21 0.88
C LYS A 223 -2.06 -32.28 1.93
N ASN A 224 -3.15 -32.75 2.55
CA ASN A 224 -3.14 -33.90 3.45
C ASN A 224 -4.31 -34.83 3.06
N LYS A 225 -3.99 -36.07 2.68
CA LYS A 225 -4.97 -37.10 2.26
C LYS A 225 -6.06 -37.36 3.31
N CYS A 226 -5.73 -37.14 4.58
CA CYS A 226 -6.57 -37.42 5.73
C CYS A 226 -7.39 -36.21 6.20
N VAL A 227 -7.29 -35.05 5.55
CA VAL A 227 -8.01 -33.82 5.94
C VAL A 227 -8.88 -33.34 4.78
N ASP A 228 -10.09 -32.90 5.10
CA ASP A 228 -10.99 -32.26 4.14
C ASP A 228 -11.82 -31.18 4.84
N THR A 229 -11.32 -29.96 4.76
CA THR A 229 -12.00 -28.79 5.34
C THR A 229 -13.19 -28.33 4.49
N PHE A 230 -13.45 -29.03 3.38
CA PHE A 230 -14.43 -28.64 2.36
C PHE A 230 -14.10 -27.24 1.80
N ASP A 231 -12.81 -26.98 1.64
CA ASP A 231 -12.29 -25.70 1.18
C ASP A 231 -11.11 -25.93 0.23
N ASN A 232 -11.33 -25.74 -1.07
CA ASN A 232 -10.37 -26.15 -2.08
C ASN A 232 -9.03 -25.41 -1.99
N ALA A 233 -9.04 -24.13 -1.63
CA ALA A 233 -7.83 -23.34 -1.43
C ALA A 233 -6.98 -23.86 -0.24
N ASN A 234 -7.64 -24.39 0.79
CA ASN A 234 -6.99 -24.93 1.97
C ASN A 234 -6.60 -26.40 1.80
N ASP A 235 -7.38 -27.18 1.06
CA ASP A 235 -7.25 -28.63 0.97
C ASP A 235 -6.35 -29.11 -0.17
N TYR A 236 -6.11 -28.32 -1.23
CA TYR A 236 -5.37 -28.77 -2.41
C TYR A 236 -4.14 -27.91 -2.72
N VAL A 237 -3.16 -28.54 -3.37
CA VAL A 237 -1.92 -27.95 -3.87
C VAL A 237 -1.63 -28.49 -5.27
N ASN A 238 -0.96 -27.68 -6.10
CA ASN A 238 -0.47 -28.13 -7.39
C ASN A 238 0.84 -28.92 -7.19
N ALA A 239 0.83 -30.23 -7.45
CA ALA A 239 1.95 -31.13 -7.18
C ALA A 239 2.15 -32.13 -8.34
N PRO A 240 3.33 -32.78 -8.45
CA PRO A 240 3.54 -33.84 -9.42
C PRO A 240 2.48 -34.94 -9.29
N VAL A 241 1.92 -35.35 -10.44
CA VAL A 241 0.84 -36.35 -10.51
C VAL A 241 1.27 -37.66 -9.87
N THR A 242 0.43 -38.18 -8.97
CA THR A 242 0.59 -39.49 -8.35
C THR A 242 -0.27 -40.54 -9.07
N TYR A 243 -0.06 -41.83 -8.78
CA TYR A 243 -0.75 -42.91 -9.52
C TYR A 243 -1.30 -44.01 -8.61
N PHE A 244 -1.83 -43.60 -7.46
CA PHE A 244 -2.40 -44.55 -6.52
C PHE A 244 -3.72 -45.13 -7.05
N ASN A 245 -3.76 -46.46 -7.11
CA ASN A 245 -4.91 -47.28 -7.52
C ASN A 245 -5.22 -48.33 -6.44
N ALA A 246 -6.18 -49.23 -6.70
CA ALA A 246 -6.60 -50.23 -5.72
C ALA A 246 -5.51 -51.25 -5.33
N SER A 247 -4.41 -51.33 -6.08
CA SER A 247 -3.23 -52.17 -5.77
C SER A 247 -2.13 -51.43 -5.02
N SER A 248 -2.28 -50.13 -4.80
CA SER A 248 -1.27 -49.30 -4.14
C SER A 248 -1.21 -49.56 -2.62
N PRO A 249 -0.06 -49.31 -1.98
CA PRO A 249 0.07 -49.46 -0.54
C PRO A 249 -1.00 -48.66 0.22
N VAL A 250 -1.60 -49.33 1.21
CA VAL A 250 -2.65 -48.76 2.05
C VAL A 250 -2.03 -48.09 3.26
N THR A 251 -2.36 -46.82 3.50
CA THR A 251 -1.97 -46.11 4.73
C THR A 251 -3.22 -45.52 5.36
N VAL A 252 -3.59 -46.05 6.51
CA VAL A 252 -4.79 -45.65 7.26
C VAL A 252 -4.52 -44.33 7.94
N CYS A 253 -5.49 -43.40 7.87
CA CYS A 253 -5.39 -42.13 8.57
C CYS A 253 -5.40 -42.31 10.08
N SER A 254 -4.54 -41.56 10.75
CA SER A 254 -4.53 -41.50 12.20
C SER A 254 -5.83 -40.86 12.73
N THR A 255 -6.24 -41.22 13.94
CA THR A 255 -7.44 -40.66 14.60
C THR A 255 -7.12 -39.43 15.46
N GLY A 256 -5.86 -39.01 15.50
CA GLY A 256 -5.36 -37.87 16.28
C GLY A 256 -5.30 -36.57 15.47
N ALA A 257 -4.61 -35.57 16.03
CA ALA A 257 -4.29 -34.34 15.31
C ALA A 257 -3.52 -34.68 14.03
N GLN A 258 -3.93 -34.06 12.93
CA GLN A 258 -3.33 -34.27 11.62
C GLN A 258 -2.24 -33.22 11.37
N LEU A 259 -1.20 -33.59 10.62
CA LEU A 259 -0.17 -32.64 10.20
C LEU A 259 -0.76 -31.52 9.35
N ASN A 260 -0.32 -30.30 9.64
CA ASN A 260 -0.60 -29.10 8.89
C ASN A 260 0.62 -28.17 8.90
N ALA A 261 0.79 -27.35 7.86
CA ALA A 261 1.88 -26.37 7.82
C ALA A 261 1.46 -25.07 7.13
N THR A 262 1.90 -23.94 7.69
CA THR A 262 1.82 -22.64 7.03
C THR A 262 3.17 -22.33 6.40
N ILE A 263 3.18 -22.10 5.09
CA ILE A 263 4.40 -21.87 4.31
C ILE A 263 4.46 -20.40 3.90
N SER A 264 5.62 -19.77 4.10
CA SER A 264 5.92 -18.42 3.64
C SER A 264 7.34 -18.35 3.07
N ALA A 265 7.63 -17.27 2.36
CA ALA A 265 8.96 -17.01 1.80
C ALA A 265 9.31 -15.53 1.91
N THR A 266 10.58 -15.25 2.21
CA THR A 266 11.14 -13.90 2.28
C THR A 266 12.46 -13.83 1.51
N PRO A 267 12.57 -12.97 0.49
CA PRO A 267 11.48 -12.25 -0.16
C PRO A 267 10.51 -13.20 -0.90
N ASN A 268 9.27 -12.77 -1.14
CA ASN A 268 8.28 -13.53 -1.93
C ASN A 268 8.39 -13.30 -3.45
N ASN A 269 9.25 -12.37 -3.87
CA ASN A 269 9.58 -12.02 -5.24
C ASN A 269 11.08 -12.20 -5.55
N PRO A 270 11.70 -13.35 -5.20
CA PRO A 270 13.13 -13.53 -5.41
C PRO A 270 13.45 -13.54 -6.90
N PHE A 271 14.68 -13.17 -7.25
CA PHE A 271 15.15 -13.28 -8.63
C PHE A 271 15.80 -14.64 -8.88
N VAL A 272 16.00 -15.02 -10.15
CA VAL A 272 16.78 -16.22 -10.52
C VAL A 272 18.21 -16.13 -9.98
N ASN A 273 18.69 -17.15 -9.24
CA ASN A 273 19.91 -17.15 -8.41
C ASN A 273 19.88 -16.26 -7.16
N GLY A 274 18.77 -15.57 -6.89
CA GLY A 274 18.59 -14.78 -5.68
C GLY A 274 18.35 -15.67 -4.47
N GLU A 275 18.79 -15.20 -3.31
CA GLU A 275 18.49 -15.86 -2.04
C GLU A 275 17.02 -15.69 -1.70
N VAL A 276 16.45 -16.76 -1.15
CA VAL A 276 15.11 -16.83 -0.61
C VAL A 276 15.18 -17.67 0.66
N THR A 277 14.57 -17.17 1.73
CA THR A 277 14.35 -17.94 2.95
C THR A 277 12.93 -18.44 2.94
N LEU A 278 12.76 -19.76 2.92
CA LEU A 278 11.45 -20.38 3.10
C LEU A 278 11.25 -20.77 4.54
N THR A 279 10.04 -20.53 5.04
CA THR A 279 9.64 -20.82 6.41
C THR A 279 8.40 -21.69 6.38
N ALA A 280 8.42 -22.77 7.17
CA ALA A 280 7.34 -23.72 7.33
C ALA A 280 7.03 -23.90 8.81
N ALA A 281 5.95 -23.27 9.28
CA ALA A 281 5.45 -23.45 10.63
C ALA A 281 4.56 -24.71 10.67
N VAL A 282 5.08 -25.80 11.23
CA VAL A 282 4.41 -27.11 11.25
C VAL A 282 3.63 -27.30 12.55
N THR A 283 2.38 -27.77 12.44
CA THR A 283 1.48 -28.03 13.57
C THR A 283 0.86 -29.43 13.46
N GLY A 284 0.32 -29.93 14.58
CA GLY A 284 -0.41 -31.20 14.63
C GLY A 284 0.46 -32.46 14.77
N ALA A 285 1.79 -32.32 14.81
CA ALA A 285 2.68 -33.44 15.11
C ALA A 285 2.60 -33.84 16.59
N SER A 286 2.34 -35.11 16.86
CA SER A 286 2.22 -35.62 18.25
C SER A 286 3.57 -35.66 19.01
N SER A 287 4.68 -35.42 18.32
CA SER A 287 6.00 -35.06 18.86
C SER A 287 6.93 -34.61 17.70
N ASN A 288 7.71 -33.53 17.84
CA ASN A 288 8.68 -33.10 16.81
C ASN A 288 9.82 -34.10 16.57
N SER A 289 9.95 -35.16 17.38
CA SER A 289 10.92 -36.23 17.15
C SER A 289 10.54 -37.05 15.92
N GLY A 290 11.36 -36.95 14.87
CA GLY A 290 11.21 -37.74 13.64
C GLY A 290 10.37 -37.07 12.54
N LEU A 291 10.03 -35.79 12.67
CA LEU A 291 9.52 -35.01 11.54
C LEU A 291 10.64 -34.75 10.52
N THR A 292 10.30 -34.87 9.25
CA THR A 292 11.15 -34.43 8.15
C THR A 292 10.41 -33.42 7.29
N VAL A 293 11.03 -32.26 7.06
CA VAL A 293 10.46 -31.18 6.24
C VAL A 293 11.36 -30.93 5.06
N PHE A 294 10.79 -31.01 3.85
CA PHE A 294 11.52 -30.84 2.60
C PHE A 294 10.85 -29.80 1.71
N LEU A 295 11.66 -28.88 1.21
CA LEU A 295 11.34 -28.02 0.08
C LEU A 295 11.49 -28.81 -1.21
N ASP A 296 10.45 -28.79 -2.04
CA ASP A 296 10.42 -29.49 -3.32
C ASP A 296 10.62 -28.54 -4.51
N PHE A 297 11.85 -28.53 -5.04
CA PHE A 297 12.21 -27.90 -6.32
C PHE A 297 12.37 -28.94 -7.45
N ASN A 298 11.88 -30.17 -7.25
CA ASN A 298 11.82 -31.23 -8.28
C ASN A 298 10.61 -31.06 -9.23
N THR A 299 9.88 -29.95 -9.12
CA THR A 299 8.80 -29.63 -10.04
C THR A 299 9.38 -29.15 -11.39
N PRO A 300 8.67 -29.36 -12.51
CA PRO A 300 9.07 -28.88 -13.84
C PRO A 300 9.39 -27.39 -13.89
N TYR A 301 8.90 -26.60 -12.92
CA TYR A 301 9.13 -25.18 -12.79
C TYR A 301 10.58 -24.78 -12.51
N TYR A 302 11.27 -25.56 -11.66
CA TYR A 302 12.60 -25.20 -11.18
C TYR A 302 13.72 -25.95 -11.89
N GLY A 303 13.39 -26.93 -12.75
CA GLY A 303 14.36 -27.69 -13.54
C GLY A 303 15.33 -28.54 -12.70
N GLY A 304 15.07 -28.68 -11.39
CA GLY A 304 15.88 -29.46 -10.46
C GLY A 304 15.39 -30.90 -10.33
N SER A 305 16.26 -31.77 -9.79
CA SER A 305 15.93 -33.14 -9.33
C SER A 305 16.04 -33.28 -7.81
N SER A 306 16.10 -32.16 -7.07
CA SER A 306 16.48 -32.14 -5.66
C SER A 306 15.34 -31.65 -4.77
N THR A 307 14.99 -32.46 -3.78
CA THR A 307 14.36 -31.99 -2.55
C THR A 307 15.44 -31.47 -1.61
N LEU A 308 15.17 -30.36 -0.91
CA LEU A 308 16.09 -29.75 0.05
C LEU A 308 15.51 -29.86 1.44
N GLN A 309 16.30 -30.36 2.39
CA GLN A 309 15.88 -30.46 3.79
C GLN A 309 15.79 -29.07 4.42
N MET A 310 14.74 -28.83 5.22
CA MET A 310 14.58 -27.63 6.05
C MET A 310 14.88 -27.95 7.52
N TYR A 311 15.24 -26.94 8.32
CA TYR A 311 15.80 -27.12 9.67
C TYR A 311 15.07 -26.26 10.73
N ASP A 312 14.87 -26.84 11.91
CA ASP A 312 14.30 -26.23 13.13
C ASP A 312 15.35 -26.38 14.26
N ASP A 313 16.55 -25.84 14.02
CA ASP A 313 17.76 -26.04 14.83
C ASP A 313 18.50 -24.75 15.20
N GLY A 314 17.91 -23.57 14.94
CA GLY A 314 18.52 -22.26 15.11
C GLY A 314 19.57 -21.90 14.06
N THR A 315 19.59 -22.61 12.93
CA THR A 315 20.46 -22.32 11.77
C THR A 315 19.63 -22.22 10.48
N HIS A 316 20.27 -21.94 9.33
CA HIS A 316 19.60 -21.87 8.01
C HIS A 316 18.43 -20.87 7.90
N GLY A 317 18.41 -19.84 8.76
CA GLY A 317 17.33 -18.84 8.83
C GLY A 317 16.38 -19.01 10.01
N ASP A 318 16.58 -20.06 10.82
CA ASP A 318 15.75 -20.35 11.98
C ASP A 318 16.23 -19.54 13.19
N ALA A 319 15.30 -18.81 13.81
CA ALA A 319 15.59 -17.96 14.95
C ALA A 319 15.55 -18.72 16.28
N VAL A 320 14.74 -19.79 16.40
CA VAL A 320 14.48 -20.47 17.68
C VAL A 320 14.46 -21.99 17.47
N PRO A 321 15.51 -22.71 17.88
CA PRO A 321 15.56 -24.17 17.74
C PRO A 321 14.40 -24.89 18.45
N GLY A 322 13.76 -25.81 17.72
CA GLY A 322 12.79 -26.77 18.24
C GLY A 322 11.39 -26.20 18.47
N ASP A 323 11.06 -25.05 17.90
CA ASP A 323 9.76 -24.40 18.07
C ASP A 323 8.69 -24.89 17.06
N GLY A 324 9.07 -25.79 16.13
CA GLY A 324 8.21 -26.30 15.07
C GLY A 324 8.25 -25.46 13.78
N THR A 325 9.11 -24.45 13.72
CA THR A 325 9.34 -23.60 12.55
C THR A 325 10.58 -24.06 11.81
N TYR A 326 10.36 -24.71 10.68
CA TYR A 326 11.45 -25.15 9.83
C TYR A 326 11.79 -24.06 8.83
N THR A 327 13.06 -23.71 8.71
CA THR A 327 13.52 -22.71 7.75
C THR A 327 14.60 -23.26 6.83
N LEU A 328 14.71 -22.66 5.65
CA LEU A 328 15.83 -22.87 4.74
C LEU A 328 16.09 -21.62 3.91
N ALA A 329 17.22 -20.97 4.16
CA ALA A 329 17.82 -20.03 3.24
C ALA A 329 18.48 -20.80 2.08
N THR A 330 18.02 -20.58 0.86
CA THR A 330 18.52 -21.19 -0.38
C THR A 330 18.46 -20.20 -1.54
N THR A 331 19.03 -20.54 -2.69
CA THR A 331 18.95 -19.70 -3.90
C THR A 331 17.98 -20.29 -4.92
N ILE A 332 17.27 -19.44 -5.65
CA ILE A 332 16.43 -19.87 -6.79
C ILE A 332 17.33 -20.49 -7.88
N PRO A 333 17.08 -21.73 -8.34
CA PRO A 333 17.89 -22.38 -9.35
C PRO A 333 18.05 -21.56 -10.64
N ALA A 334 19.26 -21.56 -11.21
CA ALA A 334 19.58 -20.86 -12.46
C ALA A 334 18.75 -21.30 -13.67
N SER A 335 18.16 -22.51 -13.62
CA SER A 335 17.29 -23.09 -14.66
C SER A 335 15.90 -22.49 -14.70
N VAL A 336 15.48 -21.76 -13.68
CA VAL A 336 14.15 -21.15 -13.59
C VAL A 336 14.03 -20.00 -14.58
N VAL A 337 12.90 -19.92 -15.29
CA VAL A 337 12.61 -18.79 -16.17
C VAL A 337 11.97 -17.67 -15.35
N GLY A 338 12.67 -16.57 -15.13
CA GLY A 338 12.08 -15.46 -14.41
C GLY A 338 11.02 -14.68 -15.21
N GLY A 339 10.27 -13.82 -14.52
CA GLY A 339 9.05 -13.18 -15.04
C GLY A 339 7.79 -14.03 -14.85
N PHE A 340 7.90 -15.11 -14.05
CA PHE A 340 6.85 -16.06 -13.78
C PHE A 340 6.62 -16.24 -12.28
N THR A 341 5.39 -16.56 -11.90
CA THR A 341 5.09 -16.97 -10.51
C THR A 341 5.05 -18.48 -10.43
N TYR A 342 5.85 -19.04 -9.54
CA TYR A 342 5.99 -20.48 -9.34
C TYR A 342 5.55 -20.88 -7.93
N PRO A 343 4.85 -22.02 -7.75
CA PRO A 343 4.60 -22.55 -6.42
C PRO A 343 5.90 -23.08 -5.82
N ALA A 344 6.17 -22.81 -4.54
CA ALA A 344 7.22 -23.46 -3.78
C ALA A 344 6.57 -24.40 -2.76
N ASN A 345 6.59 -25.70 -3.08
CA ASN A 345 5.95 -26.71 -2.27
C ASN A 345 6.87 -27.16 -1.15
N VAL A 346 6.34 -27.28 0.06
CA VAL A 346 7.03 -27.82 1.23
C VAL A 346 6.23 -28.99 1.75
N THR A 347 6.88 -30.15 1.87
CA THR A 347 6.26 -31.36 2.41
C THR A 347 6.83 -31.67 3.78
N ALA A 348 5.95 -31.72 4.78
CA ALA A 348 6.24 -32.21 6.12
C ALA A 348 5.69 -33.64 6.24
N SER A 349 6.52 -34.57 6.71
CA SER A 349 6.14 -35.95 6.95
C SER A 349 6.59 -36.41 8.33
N ASP A 350 5.80 -37.28 8.96
CA ASP A 350 6.18 -37.95 10.20
C ASP A 350 6.60 -39.41 9.97
N MET A 351 7.10 -40.05 11.04
CA MET A 351 7.51 -41.47 11.00
C MET A 351 6.33 -42.44 10.90
N MET A 352 5.09 -41.98 11.09
CA MET A 352 3.88 -42.81 10.98
C MET A 352 3.34 -42.84 9.55
N GLY A 353 3.91 -42.05 8.63
CA GLY A 353 3.51 -41.98 7.22
C GLY A 353 2.37 -40.98 6.97
N GLU A 354 2.09 -40.10 7.93
CA GLU A 354 1.29 -38.90 7.70
C GLU A 354 2.15 -37.86 6.98
N SER A 355 1.53 -37.13 6.05
CA SER A 355 2.21 -36.10 5.27
C SER A 355 1.29 -34.92 4.98
N PHE A 356 1.85 -33.72 5.02
CA PHE A 356 1.21 -32.48 4.59
C PHE A 356 2.11 -31.75 3.59
N THR A 357 1.57 -31.36 2.43
CA THR A 357 2.26 -30.51 1.46
C THR A 357 1.60 -29.14 1.39
N GLY A 358 2.30 -28.12 1.89
CA GLY A 358 1.92 -26.72 1.73
C GLY A 358 2.60 -26.08 0.53
N SER A 359 2.14 -24.89 0.15
CA SER A 359 2.78 -24.12 -0.94
C SER A 359 2.67 -22.63 -0.69
N THR A 360 3.69 -21.88 -1.12
CA THR A 360 3.67 -20.42 -1.21
C THR A 360 4.04 -20.01 -2.64
N PRO A 361 3.38 -19.00 -3.24
CA PRO A 361 3.81 -18.48 -4.53
C PRO A 361 5.13 -17.72 -4.39
N LEU A 362 6.03 -17.94 -5.34
CA LEU A 362 7.25 -17.16 -5.54
C LEU A 362 7.13 -16.44 -6.88
N ALA A 363 7.00 -15.12 -6.85
CA ALA A 363 7.05 -14.30 -8.05
C ALA A 363 8.51 -14.20 -8.52
N VAL A 364 9.00 -15.24 -9.19
CA VAL A 364 10.39 -15.31 -9.60
C VAL A 364 10.61 -14.31 -10.70
N THR A 365 11.31 -13.25 -10.37
CA THR A 365 11.72 -12.27 -11.36
C THR A 365 12.94 -12.82 -12.08
N THR A 366 13.04 -12.56 -13.38
CA THR A 366 14.36 -12.59 -13.97
C THR A 366 15.03 -11.37 -13.38
N LEU A 367 16.10 -11.56 -12.62
CA LEU A 367 17.21 -10.65 -12.86
C LEU A 367 17.46 -10.88 -14.34
N SER A 368 17.16 -9.91 -15.21
CA SER A 368 17.65 -10.05 -16.55
C SER A 368 19.14 -10.29 -16.36
N ALA A 369 19.64 -11.46 -16.78
CA ALA A 369 21.07 -11.75 -16.85
C ALA A 369 21.78 -10.80 -17.86
N ALA A 370 21.14 -9.68 -18.16
CA ALA A 370 21.42 -8.67 -19.12
C ALA A 370 21.53 -7.28 -18.48
N ASN A 371 21.26 -7.12 -17.17
CA ASN A 371 21.56 -5.94 -16.34
C ASN A 371 22.29 -6.32 -15.04
N ARG A 372 23.35 -7.14 -15.14
CA ARG A 372 24.32 -7.32 -14.06
C ARG A 372 25.51 -6.38 -14.30
N PRO A 373 25.66 -5.24 -13.59
CA PRO A 373 26.93 -4.98 -12.93
C PRO A 373 27.10 -6.11 -11.90
N SER A 374 28.24 -6.80 -11.90
CA SER A 374 28.46 -7.94 -11.02
C SER A 374 28.00 -7.66 -9.59
N THR A 375 27.19 -8.53 -9.00
CA THR A 375 26.88 -8.68 -7.56
C THR A 375 28.12 -8.94 -6.69
N GLY A 376 29.23 -8.28 -6.98
CA GLY A 376 30.25 -7.96 -6.01
C GLY A 376 30.14 -6.48 -5.71
N ASN A 377 30.75 -6.04 -4.62
CA ASN A 377 31.00 -4.63 -4.36
C ASN A 377 31.87 -3.96 -5.46
N ASN A 378 31.97 -4.44 -6.71
CA ASN A 378 33.05 -4.14 -7.66
C ASN A 378 32.72 -3.08 -8.74
N SER A 379 31.63 -2.34 -8.62
CA SER A 379 31.28 -1.24 -9.56
C SER A 379 30.97 0.06 -8.82
N ILE A 380 31.28 1.19 -9.46
CA ILE A 380 30.93 2.53 -8.97
C ILE A 380 29.40 2.68 -8.88
N ARG A 381 28.93 3.44 -7.90
CA ARG A 381 27.49 3.71 -7.66
C ARG A 381 27.20 5.19 -7.62
N ILE A 382 26.03 5.57 -8.08
CA ILE A 382 25.37 6.84 -7.81
C ILE A 382 24.81 6.75 -6.39
N ILE A 383 25.24 7.66 -5.51
CA ILE A 383 24.79 7.70 -4.11
C ILE A 383 23.99 8.95 -3.76
N ALA A 384 24.06 9.99 -4.59
CA ALA A 384 23.24 11.17 -4.45
C ALA A 384 22.96 11.79 -5.82
N TRP A 385 21.74 12.30 -5.97
CA TRP A 385 21.34 13.14 -7.08
C TRP A 385 20.59 14.37 -6.54
N TYR A 386 20.93 15.53 -7.08
CA TYR A 386 20.31 16.80 -6.77
C TYR A 386 20.13 17.59 -8.06
N GLY A 387 18.88 17.85 -8.47
CA GLY A 387 18.54 18.56 -9.70
C GLY A 387 17.96 19.97 -9.50
N ALA A 388 18.03 20.53 -8.29
CA ALA A 388 17.37 21.79 -7.94
C ALA A 388 18.27 23.04 -8.06
N GLY A 389 19.42 22.95 -8.73
CA GLY A 389 20.45 24.00 -8.74
C GLY A 389 20.03 25.36 -9.31
N ASP A 390 19.05 25.38 -10.20
CA ASP A 390 18.57 26.54 -10.96
C ASP A 390 17.25 27.13 -10.42
N LEU A 391 16.64 26.47 -9.42
CA LEU A 391 15.36 26.86 -8.86
C LEU A 391 15.47 28.08 -7.91
N SER A 392 14.43 28.93 -7.94
CA SER A 392 14.33 30.05 -7.01
C SER A 392 14.20 29.54 -5.57
N LYS A 393 15.04 30.07 -4.66
CA LYS A 393 15.14 29.68 -3.24
C LYS A 393 15.74 28.28 -2.96
N SER A 394 16.37 27.66 -3.95
CA SER A 394 17.22 26.49 -3.76
C SER A 394 18.31 26.74 -2.69
N GLU A 395 18.68 25.72 -1.92
CA GLU A 395 19.75 25.83 -0.91
C GLU A 395 21.15 25.75 -1.54
N TYR A 396 21.28 24.93 -2.59
CA TYR A 396 22.51 24.70 -3.35
C TYR A 396 22.34 25.15 -4.80
N GLY A 397 23.25 26.00 -5.27
CA GLY A 397 23.11 26.67 -6.57
C GLY A 397 23.52 25.85 -7.80
N ARG A 398 23.71 24.54 -7.69
CA ARG A 398 24.10 23.67 -8.82
C ARG A 398 23.52 22.28 -8.66
N ASP A 399 23.21 21.65 -9.78
CA ASP A 399 22.93 20.23 -9.75
C ASP A 399 24.16 19.42 -9.41
N THR A 400 23.95 18.29 -8.76
CA THR A 400 25.03 17.45 -8.27
C THR A 400 24.68 15.97 -8.40
N VAL A 401 25.63 15.18 -8.90
CA VAL A 401 25.63 13.72 -8.78
C VAL A 401 26.88 13.32 -8.00
N ILE A 402 26.73 12.47 -6.98
CA ILE A 402 27.86 11.93 -6.22
C ILE A 402 28.01 10.46 -6.54
N LEU A 403 29.23 10.08 -6.92
CA LEU A 403 29.64 8.70 -7.16
C LEU A 403 30.43 8.16 -5.97
N PHE A 404 30.33 6.85 -5.74
CA PHE A 404 31.03 6.14 -4.68
C PHE A 404 31.61 4.83 -5.18
N ASN A 405 32.80 4.46 -4.70
CA ASN A 405 33.40 3.15 -4.95
C ASN A 405 33.20 2.21 -3.75
N PRO A 406 32.21 1.31 -3.78
CA PRO A 406 31.97 0.35 -2.70
C PRO A 406 33.00 -0.79 -2.67
N SER A 407 33.88 -0.89 -3.68
CA SER A 407 34.76 -2.04 -3.84
C SER A 407 35.95 -2.01 -2.93
N GLN A 408 36.57 -3.18 -2.75
CA GLN A 408 37.82 -3.32 -2.02
C GLN A 408 39.04 -2.94 -2.86
N SER A 409 38.85 -2.41 -4.07
CA SER A 409 39.94 -2.06 -5.00
C SER A 409 39.70 -0.69 -5.67
N PRO A 410 40.75 0.05 -6.06
CA PRO A 410 40.54 1.26 -6.83
C PRO A 410 39.87 0.94 -8.17
N ILE A 411 38.89 1.76 -8.57
CA ILE A 411 38.24 1.65 -9.89
C ILE A 411 38.62 2.88 -10.72
N THR A 412 39.12 2.63 -11.93
CA THR A 412 39.44 3.69 -12.89
C THR A 412 38.31 3.85 -13.90
N MET A 413 37.68 5.01 -13.90
CA MET A 413 36.71 5.42 -14.92
C MET A 413 37.49 5.94 -16.14
N ASN A 414 37.61 5.11 -17.18
CA ASN A 414 38.28 5.49 -18.43
C ASN A 414 37.30 5.29 -19.59
N ASN A 415 37.05 6.33 -20.37
CA ASN A 415 36.01 6.39 -21.40
C ASN A 415 34.58 6.23 -20.88
N TRP A 416 34.28 6.63 -19.65
CA TRP A 416 32.92 6.54 -19.09
C TRP A 416 32.08 7.76 -19.49
N SER A 417 30.76 7.60 -19.43
CA SER A 417 29.78 8.68 -19.64
C SER A 417 28.70 8.68 -18.57
N LEU A 418 28.10 9.86 -18.37
CA LEU A 418 26.85 10.04 -17.65
C LEU A 418 25.79 10.40 -18.68
N GLN A 419 24.70 9.64 -18.74
CA GLN A 419 23.64 9.82 -19.72
C GLN A 419 22.32 10.15 -19.03
N ASN A 420 21.57 11.07 -19.62
CA ASN A 420 20.25 11.49 -19.15
C ASN A 420 19.19 11.00 -20.15
N GLY A 421 18.25 10.20 -19.65
CA GLY A 421 17.18 9.58 -20.45
C GLY A 421 15.81 10.27 -20.29
N GLY A 422 15.72 11.33 -19.49
CA GLY A 422 14.45 11.96 -19.11
C GLY A 422 13.49 11.00 -18.41
N ALA A 423 12.21 11.37 -18.33
CA ALA A 423 11.17 10.61 -17.64
C ALA A 423 10.92 9.20 -18.20
N THR A 424 11.18 9.00 -19.50
CA THR A 424 10.85 7.76 -20.23
C THR A 424 12.04 6.85 -20.48
N GLY A 425 13.26 7.29 -20.17
CA GLY A 425 14.48 6.51 -20.37
C GLY A 425 15.01 6.47 -21.80
N SER A 426 14.82 7.54 -22.58
CA SER A 426 15.39 7.64 -23.94
C SER A 426 16.81 8.20 -23.91
N PHE A 427 17.80 7.31 -23.81
CA PHE A 427 19.24 7.59 -23.86
C PHE A 427 19.77 7.60 -25.30
N SER A 428 19.12 8.37 -26.19
CA SER A 428 19.40 8.34 -27.64
C SER A 428 20.71 9.02 -28.03
N ALA A 429 21.33 9.74 -27.10
CA ALA A 429 22.64 10.38 -27.27
C ALA A 429 23.40 10.33 -25.94
N VAL A 430 24.73 10.27 -26.02
CA VAL A 430 25.58 10.46 -24.85
C VAL A 430 25.45 11.90 -24.39
N THR A 431 25.08 12.12 -23.14
CA THR A 431 24.85 13.48 -22.65
C THR A 431 26.15 14.11 -22.15
N TYR A 432 26.91 13.38 -21.32
CA TYR A 432 28.13 13.90 -20.70
C TYR A 432 29.28 12.89 -20.71
N LEU A 433 30.47 13.34 -21.13
CA LEU A 433 31.69 12.55 -21.06
C LEU A 433 32.38 12.77 -19.71
N LEU A 434 32.80 11.69 -19.06
CA LEU A 434 33.52 11.77 -17.78
C LEU A 434 35.03 11.73 -18.00
N PRO A 435 35.83 12.47 -17.20
CA PRO A 435 37.28 12.45 -17.31
C PRO A 435 37.86 11.12 -16.80
N VAL A 436 39.12 10.86 -17.15
CA VAL A 436 39.85 9.74 -16.57
C VAL A 436 40.15 10.01 -15.11
N VAL A 437 39.58 9.22 -14.21
CA VAL A 437 39.80 9.32 -12.76
C VAL A 437 39.84 7.93 -12.12
N THR A 438 40.65 7.78 -11.09
CA THR A 438 40.68 6.58 -10.25
C THR A 438 40.07 6.91 -8.90
N ILE A 439 38.97 6.24 -8.55
CA ILE A 439 38.31 6.37 -7.25
C ILE A 439 38.85 5.25 -6.35
N PRO A 440 39.49 5.54 -5.21
CA PRO A 440 40.00 4.52 -4.29
C PRO A 440 38.85 3.72 -3.63
N PRO A 441 39.13 2.56 -2.99
CA PRO A 441 38.15 1.85 -2.16
C PRO A 441 37.49 2.78 -1.14
N GLY A 442 36.15 2.82 -1.11
CA GLY A 442 35.40 3.74 -0.25
C GLY A 442 35.48 5.21 -0.65
N GLY A 443 36.11 5.54 -1.79
CA GLY A 443 36.27 6.91 -2.25
C GLY A 443 35.03 7.48 -2.92
N PHE A 444 34.96 8.81 -2.96
CA PHE A 444 33.87 9.57 -3.55
C PHE A 444 34.33 10.35 -4.78
N TYR A 445 33.40 10.68 -5.67
CA TYR A 445 33.62 11.57 -6.78
C TYR A 445 32.37 12.41 -7.09
N ALA A 446 32.46 13.73 -6.91
CA ALA A 446 31.34 14.65 -7.08
C ALA A 446 31.37 15.33 -8.46
N ILE A 447 30.23 15.27 -9.14
CA ILE A 447 30.00 15.85 -10.45
C ILE A 447 28.96 16.97 -10.31
N ALA A 448 29.37 18.20 -10.62
CA ALA A 448 28.50 19.37 -10.63
C ALA A 448 27.94 19.64 -12.05
N GLY A 449 26.65 19.95 -12.13
CA GLY A 449 25.96 20.28 -13.39
C GLY A 449 26.36 21.64 -13.99
N SER A 450 26.93 22.55 -13.19
CA SER A 450 27.33 23.89 -13.65
C SER A 450 28.59 24.42 -12.93
N GLY A 451 29.29 25.38 -13.55
CA GLY A 451 30.58 25.91 -13.08
C GLY A 451 30.48 27.11 -12.14
N PRO A 452 31.54 27.47 -11.40
CA PRO A 452 31.53 28.34 -10.22
C PRO A 452 30.94 29.75 -10.45
N GLY A 453 30.93 30.23 -11.71
CA GLY A 453 30.36 31.51 -12.11
C GLY A 453 28.88 31.48 -12.53
N TYR A 454 28.24 30.31 -12.57
CA TYR A 454 26.81 30.19 -12.84
C TYR A 454 26.01 30.57 -11.58
N ILE A 455 25.25 31.66 -11.70
CA ILE A 455 24.15 32.05 -10.81
C ILE A 455 23.03 32.35 -11.80
N SER A 456 22.04 31.46 -11.93
CA SER A 456 20.91 31.74 -12.81
C SER A 456 20.23 33.05 -12.33
N SER A 457 19.69 33.85 -13.24
CA SER A 457 18.96 35.09 -12.88
C SER A 457 17.70 34.83 -12.05
N ALA A 458 17.29 33.56 -11.91
CA ALA A 458 16.22 33.07 -11.03
C ALA A 458 16.73 32.29 -9.80
N GLY A 459 18.02 31.94 -9.75
CA GLY A 459 18.62 31.08 -8.75
C GLY A 459 18.94 31.80 -7.46
N CYS A 460 18.88 31.06 -6.35
CA CYS A 460 19.47 31.40 -5.04
C CYS A 460 19.56 32.91 -4.71
N VAL A 461 18.41 33.60 -4.65
CA VAL A 461 18.33 35.07 -4.48
C VAL A 461 18.62 35.57 -3.05
N SER A 462 19.18 34.75 -2.15
CA SER A 462 19.43 35.12 -0.75
C SER A 462 20.88 34.93 -0.31
N ASN A 463 21.27 35.66 0.73
CA ASN A 463 22.57 35.56 1.41
C ASN A 463 22.81 34.22 2.15
N GLN A 464 21.88 33.26 2.04
CA GLN A 464 21.95 31.92 2.64
C GLN A 464 22.39 30.83 1.65
N CYS A 465 22.63 31.17 0.37
CA CYS A 465 23.02 30.18 -0.63
C CYS A 465 24.39 29.58 -0.35
N ASN A 466 24.47 28.25 -0.25
CA ASN A 466 25.77 27.59 -0.17
C ASN A 466 26.30 27.31 -1.59
N LEU A 467 27.13 28.21 -2.10
CA LEU A 467 27.89 28.02 -3.35
C LEU A 467 29.28 27.41 -3.12
N ASN A 468 29.67 27.19 -1.85
CA ASN A 468 31.01 26.79 -1.42
C ASN A 468 31.06 25.32 -1.00
N TYR A 469 30.37 24.43 -1.71
CA TYR A 469 30.50 22.99 -1.49
C TYR A 469 31.52 22.36 -2.48
N PRO A 470 32.23 21.31 -2.05
CA PRO A 470 33.27 20.69 -2.85
C PRO A 470 32.70 19.83 -3.98
N TYR A 471 33.32 19.89 -5.16
CA TYR A 471 33.06 18.98 -6.29
C TYR A 471 34.37 18.71 -7.04
N ASP A 472 34.45 17.59 -7.78
CA ASP A 472 35.66 17.19 -8.50
C ASP A 472 35.62 17.57 -9.97
N TYR A 473 34.44 17.48 -10.58
CA TYR A 473 34.26 17.71 -12.01
C TYR A 473 33.00 18.51 -12.30
N GLN A 474 33.12 19.41 -13.26
CA GLN A 474 31.98 20.11 -13.84
C GLN A 474 31.61 19.44 -15.15
N LEU A 475 30.32 19.15 -15.35
CA LEU A 475 29.80 18.66 -16.62
C LEU A 475 30.17 19.58 -17.78
N LYS A 476 30.48 18.96 -18.91
CA LYS A 476 30.73 19.60 -20.19
C LYS A 476 29.89 18.88 -21.24
N THR A 477 29.22 19.62 -22.11
CA THR A 477 28.54 19.02 -23.27
C THR A 477 29.58 18.48 -24.25
N LEU A 478 29.13 17.63 -25.19
CA LEU A 478 29.97 17.02 -26.23
C LEU A 478 30.78 18.03 -27.08
N GLU A 479 30.37 19.29 -27.14
CA GLU A 479 31.09 20.37 -27.85
C GLU A 479 32.30 20.91 -27.05
N GLY A 480 32.55 20.40 -25.84
CA GLY A 480 33.72 20.74 -25.03
C GLY A 480 33.70 22.13 -24.39
N THR A 481 32.63 22.89 -24.58
CA THR A 481 32.37 24.15 -23.89
C THR A 481 31.84 23.87 -22.49
N ALA A 482 32.36 24.58 -21.49
CA ALA A 482 31.71 24.61 -20.17
C ALA A 482 30.32 25.23 -20.37
N THR A 483 29.26 24.51 -20.00
CA THR A 483 27.89 25.01 -19.99
C THR A 483 27.76 26.03 -18.87
N SER A 484 28.26 27.25 -19.10
CA SER A 484 28.17 28.35 -18.13
C SER A 484 26.75 28.93 -18.03
N THR A 485 25.75 28.34 -18.70
CA THR A 485 24.40 28.90 -18.83
C THR A 485 23.26 27.91 -18.59
N ASP A 486 23.53 26.60 -18.46
CA ASP A 486 22.48 25.59 -18.27
C ASP A 486 22.81 24.69 -17.08
N ASN A 487 21.78 24.30 -16.34
CA ASN A 487 21.88 23.40 -15.20
C ASN A 487 21.49 22.01 -15.74
N ASP A 488 22.53 21.23 -16.03
CA ASP A 488 22.47 20.10 -16.95
C ASP A 488 21.83 18.83 -16.35
N LEU A 489 21.31 18.87 -15.13
CA LEU A 489 20.51 17.79 -14.57
C LEU A 489 19.08 18.31 -14.37
N SER A 490 18.09 17.49 -14.73
CA SER A 490 16.69 17.93 -14.74
C SER A 490 16.21 18.37 -13.35
N SER A 491 15.55 19.53 -13.22
CA SER A 491 14.84 19.91 -12.00
C SER A 491 13.47 19.23 -11.86
N THR A 492 13.12 18.42 -12.85
CA THR A 492 11.91 17.61 -12.94
C THR A 492 12.27 16.13 -13.07
N GLU A 493 11.25 15.29 -13.20
CA GLU A 493 11.37 13.83 -13.29
C GLU A 493 12.33 13.38 -14.41
N THR A 494 13.28 12.50 -14.08
CA THR A 494 14.33 12.10 -15.01
C THR A 494 14.94 10.74 -14.69
N SER A 495 15.74 10.20 -15.62
CA SER A 495 16.53 8.99 -15.44
C SER A 495 18.00 9.28 -15.74
N ILE A 496 18.89 8.96 -14.80
CA ILE A 496 20.33 9.17 -14.93
C ILE A 496 21.03 7.82 -14.94
N ALA A 497 21.82 7.56 -15.98
CA ALA A 497 22.59 6.34 -16.16
C ALA A 497 24.09 6.64 -16.11
N LEU A 498 24.83 5.89 -15.29
CA LEU A 498 26.29 5.82 -15.34
C LEU A 498 26.69 4.71 -16.31
N VAL A 499 27.54 5.02 -17.29
CA VAL A 499 27.88 4.11 -18.39
C VAL A 499 29.39 3.98 -18.52
N ASN A 500 29.90 2.76 -18.65
CA ASN A 500 31.35 2.48 -18.69
C ASN A 500 31.99 2.70 -20.08
N ASN A 501 31.23 3.28 -21.01
CA ASN A 501 31.68 3.65 -22.35
C ASN A 501 31.05 5.00 -22.77
N GLN A 502 31.27 5.38 -24.02
CA GLN A 502 30.71 6.61 -24.63
C GLN A 502 29.73 6.27 -25.76
N GLU A 503 28.97 5.17 -25.63
CA GLU A 503 27.93 4.81 -26.59
C GLU A 503 26.54 5.05 -25.98
N PRO A 504 25.57 5.62 -26.73
CA PRO A 504 24.20 5.80 -26.23
C PRO A 504 23.55 4.46 -25.86
N LEU A 505 22.77 4.42 -24.78
CA LEU A 505 22.06 3.19 -24.36
C LEU A 505 20.81 2.87 -25.22
N GLY A 506 20.31 3.82 -26.01
CA GLY A 506 19.21 3.62 -26.96
C GLY A 506 17.97 4.46 -26.70
N THR A 507 16.89 4.23 -27.45
CA THR A 507 15.67 5.09 -27.42
C THR A 507 14.62 4.65 -26.39
N THR A 508 14.88 3.58 -25.64
CA THR A 508 13.98 3.02 -24.64
C THR A 508 14.73 2.78 -23.35
N CYS A 509 14.02 2.74 -22.22
CA CYS A 509 14.64 2.40 -20.94
C CYS A 509 15.49 1.12 -21.07
N PRO A 510 16.77 1.16 -20.69
CA PRO A 510 17.70 0.07 -20.93
C PRO A 510 17.33 -1.14 -20.10
N THR A 511 16.68 -2.12 -20.74
CA THR A 511 16.36 -3.42 -20.13
C THR A 511 17.53 -4.40 -20.16
N SER A 512 18.56 -4.10 -20.96
CA SER A 512 19.81 -4.85 -21.07
C SER A 512 20.94 -4.06 -21.73
N SER A 513 21.99 -3.68 -21.00
CA SER A 513 23.23 -3.15 -21.59
C SER A 513 24.46 -3.57 -20.80
N ALA A 514 25.45 -4.20 -21.47
CA ALA A 514 26.74 -4.54 -20.87
C ALA A 514 27.55 -3.31 -20.43
N ASN A 515 27.13 -2.11 -20.85
CA ASN A 515 27.82 -0.88 -20.55
C ASN A 515 27.16 -0.05 -19.44
N LEU A 516 25.95 -0.42 -19.01
CA LEU A 516 25.27 0.23 -17.89
C LEU A 516 25.94 -0.17 -16.57
N VAL A 517 26.36 0.82 -15.79
CA VAL A 517 27.04 0.63 -14.50
C VAL A 517 26.09 0.83 -13.33
N ASP A 518 25.25 1.87 -13.38
CA ASP A 518 24.22 2.18 -12.39
C ASP A 518 23.12 3.02 -13.06
N LEU A 519 21.87 2.86 -12.64
CA LEU A 519 20.72 3.63 -13.14
C LEU A 519 19.87 4.12 -11.98
N ILE A 520 19.50 5.39 -12.02
CA ILE A 520 18.52 5.96 -11.11
C ILE A 520 17.40 6.63 -11.91
N GLY A 521 16.17 6.17 -11.74
CA GLY A 521 14.97 6.89 -12.16
C GLY A 521 14.42 7.71 -10.99
N ILE A 522 14.10 8.97 -11.22
CA ILE A 522 13.81 9.97 -10.19
C ILE A 522 12.46 10.62 -10.44
N GLY A 523 11.46 10.30 -9.62
CA GLY A 523 10.06 10.73 -9.79
C GLY A 523 9.47 11.42 -8.57
N ALA A 524 8.39 12.17 -8.78
CA ALA A 524 7.79 13.03 -7.76
C ALA A 524 7.08 12.23 -6.66
N VAL A 525 7.31 12.57 -5.39
CA VAL A 525 6.68 11.89 -4.24
C VAL A 525 5.15 11.98 -4.18
N ASP A 526 4.56 13.01 -4.79
CA ASP A 526 3.12 13.19 -4.86
C ASP A 526 2.48 12.46 -6.06
N GLY A 527 3.28 11.75 -6.86
CA GLY A 527 2.86 11.06 -8.07
C GLY A 527 2.50 11.98 -9.24
N SER A 528 2.69 13.30 -9.12
CA SER A 528 2.37 14.26 -10.18
C SER A 528 3.24 14.12 -11.42
N ALA A 529 4.44 13.54 -11.25
CA ALA A 529 5.42 13.35 -12.30
C ALA A 529 6.13 11.98 -12.15
N PRO A 530 5.48 10.89 -12.61
CA PRO A 530 6.07 9.55 -12.53
C PRO A 530 7.14 9.35 -13.61
N VAL A 531 8.23 8.68 -13.24
CA VAL A 531 9.24 8.16 -14.18
C VAL A 531 8.91 6.72 -14.54
N THR A 532 9.11 6.33 -15.79
CA THR A 532 8.90 4.95 -16.25
C THR A 532 10.19 4.18 -16.48
N CYS A 533 11.34 4.82 -16.28
CA CYS A 533 12.65 4.19 -16.39
C CYS A 533 13.43 4.27 -15.07
N TYR A 534 13.45 3.16 -14.35
CA TYR A 534 14.07 3.01 -13.04
C TYR A 534 14.47 1.55 -12.84
N GLU A 535 15.32 1.29 -11.84
CA GLU A 535 15.65 -0.07 -11.41
C GLU A 535 14.59 -0.58 -10.41
N GLY A 536 14.21 -1.86 -10.53
CA GLY A 536 13.36 -2.56 -9.56
C GLY A 536 11.89 -2.15 -9.54
N SER A 537 11.32 -2.01 -8.34
CA SER A 537 9.87 -1.91 -8.11
C SER A 537 9.30 -0.51 -8.28
N GLY A 538 10.12 0.53 -8.17
CA GLY A 538 9.69 1.92 -8.33
C GLY A 538 10.86 2.90 -8.50
N TYR A 539 10.53 4.15 -8.84
CA TYR A 539 11.51 5.24 -8.95
C TYR A 539 11.95 5.75 -7.57
N ALA A 540 13.15 6.33 -7.53
CA ALA A 540 13.64 7.08 -6.40
C ALA A 540 12.87 8.40 -6.22
N PRO A 541 12.51 8.79 -4.99
CA PRO A 541 11.68 9.96 -4.76
C PRO A 541 12.46 11.29 -4.93
N TYR A 542 11.80 12.30 -5.51
CA TYR A 542 12.18 13.72 -5.41
C TYR A 542 10.96 14.59 -5.05
N LEU A 543 11.20 15.81 -4.57
CA LEU A 543 10.17 16.81 -4.26
C LEU A 543 10.02 17.83 -5.40
N PRO A 544 8.86 17.92 -6.07
CA PRO A 544 8.63 18.90 -7.14
C PRO A 544 8.61 20.35 -6.65
N ALA A 545 9.11 21.25 -7.49
CA ALA A 545 9.07 22.70 -7.26
C ALA A 545 7.64 23.29 -7.22
N THR A 546 6.61 22.55 -7.65
CA THR A 546 5.20 23.01 -7.60
C THR A 546 4.60 23.02 -6.19
N LEU A 547 5.17 22.29 -5.23
CA LEU A 547 4.80 22.38 -3.80
C LEU A 547 5.42 23.61 -3.09
N ASN A 548 6.23 24.37 -3.81
CA ASN A 548 7.05 25.48 -3.30
C ASN A 548 6.25 26.78 -3.00
N GLY A 549 4.92 26.71 -3.13
CA GLY A 549 3.99 27.71 -2.58
C GLY A 549 3.61 27.49 -1.12
N ALA A 550 3.89 26.30 -0.53
CA ALA A 550 3.40 25.93 0.81
C ALA A 550 4.45 25.33 1.77
N ALA A 551 5.66 24.98 1.30
CA ALA A 551 6.76 24.52 2.15
C ALA A 551 7.74 25.66 2.46
N THR A 552 7.26 26.73 3.08
CA THR A 552 8.13 27.71 3.74
C THR A 552 8.39 27.25 5.16
N ASN A 553 9.64 26.97 5.52
CA ASN A 553 10.05 27.07 6.92
C ASN A 553 9.77 28.52 7.42
N ILE A 554 9.67 28.71 8.74
CA ILE A 554 9.54 30.01 9.44
C ILE A 554 10.54 31.08 8.94
N ASN A 555 11.64 30.68 8.27
CA ASN A 555 12.63 31.58 7.68
C ASN A 555 12.58 31.76 6.14
N GLY A 556 11.60 31.17 5.43
CA GLY A 556 11.43 31.37 3.98
C GLY A 556 12.45 30.66 3.07
N VAL A 557 13.26 29.75 3.62
CA VAL A 557 14.21 28.87 2.90
C VAL A 557 13.50 27.58 2.51
N VAL A 558 13.72 27.13 1.27
CA VAL A 558 13.20 25.88 0.72
C VAL A 558 14.31 24.86 0.87
N TYR A 559 14.13 23.87 1.75
CA TYR A 559 15.07 22.75 1.81
C TYR A 559 14.96 21.96 0.52
N ALA A 560 16.05 21.92 -0.22
CA ALA A 560 16.14 21.17 -1.44
C ALA A 560 16.67 19.78 -1.09
N TYR A 561 15.74 18.88 -0.78
CA TYR A 561 16.06 17.48 -0.55
C TYR A 561 16.65 16.88 -1.81
N ALA A 562 17.77 16.19 -1.67
CA ALA A 562 18.34 15.35 -2.70
C ALA A 562 17.72 13.96 -2.65
N THR A 563 17.84 13.25 -3.75
CA THR A 563 17.61 11.80 -3.79
C THR A 563 18.90 11.12 -3.37
N ILE A 564 18.90 10.44 -2.21
CA ILE A 564 20.10 9.89 -1.57
C ILE A 564 19.95 8.40 -1.38
N ARG A 565 21.02 7.67 -1.67
CA ARG A 565 21.05 6.23 -1.48
C ARG A 565 21.04 5.93 0.03
N ASN A 566 20.04 5.17 0.47
CA ASN A 566 19.80 4.79 1.86
C ASN A 566 21.02 4.12 2.49
N ASN A 567 21.77 3.36 1.70
CA ASN A 567 23.04 2.79 2.10
C ASN A 567 23.98 2.82 0.90
N LYS A 568 25.04 3.65 0.97
CA LYS A 568 26.07 3.79 -0.07
C LYS A 568 26.78 2.47 -0.44
N CYS A 569 26.87 1.54 0.51
CA CYS A 569 27.44 0.22 0.34
C CYS A 569 26.43 -0.81 -0.17
N GLY A 570 25.13 -0.51 -0.15
CA GLY A 570 24.04 -1.37 -0.60
C GLY A 570 23.59 -1.05 -2.03
N ASN A 571 23.14 -2.06 -2.77
CA ASN A 571 22.46 -1.89 -4.05
C ASN A 571 21.52 -3.08 -4.20
N THR A 572 20.23 -2.86 -3.93
CA THR A 572 19.18 -3.86 -4.12
C THR A 572 18.70 -3.93 -5.57
N SER A 573 19.24 -3.07 -6.43
CA SER A 573 18.81 -2.86 -7.83
C SER A 573 17.34 -2.48 -7.90
N ASP A 574 16.90 -1.73 -6.89
CA ASP A 574 15.56 -1.21 -6.75
C ASP A 574 15.64 0.22 -6.25
N ASN A 575 15.36 1.19 -7.13
CA ASN A 575 15.52 2.59 -6.80
C ASN A 575 14.57 3.04 -5.67
N ALA A 576 13.39 2.43 -5.54
CA ALA A 576 12.44 2.76 -4.47
C ALA A 576 12.93 2.28 -3.09
N ASN A 577 13.67 1.17 -3.04
CA ASN A 577 14.25 0.65 -1.80
C ASN A 577 15.64 1.24 -1.51
N ASP A 578 16.39 1.56 -2.55
CA ASP A 578 17.75 2.04 -2.44
C ASP A 578 17.84 3.53 -2.16
N PHE A 579 16.82 4.34 -2.50
CA PHE A 579 16.89 5.80 -2.38
C PHE A 579 15.75 6.39 -1.56
N SER A 580 16.04 7.49 -0.87
CA SER A 580 15.05 8.32 -0.17
C SER A 580 15.36 9.80 -0.37
N LEU A 581 14.39 10.65 0.01
CA LEU A 581 14.62 12.08 0.12
C LEU A 581 15.51 12.37 1.32
N GLY A 582 16.59 13.11 1.13
CA GLY A 582 17.53 13.44 2.20
C GLY A 582 18.32 14.72 2.00
N TYR A 583 19.07 15.11 3.03
CA TYR A 583 20.07 16.18 2.92
C TYR A 583 21.33 15.65 2.26
N ILE A 584 21.73 16.29 1.16
CA ILE A 584 22.93 15.87 0.44
C ILE A 584 24.17 16.08 1.30
N ASP A 585 24.89 14.99 1.57
CA ASP A 585 26.23 15.04 2.15
C ASP A 585 27.24 15.19 1.01
N PHE A 586 27.77 16.40 0.85
CA PHE A 586 28.70 16.70 -0.24
C PHE A 586 30.06 16.05 0.03
N ALA A 587 30.27 14.89 -0.61
CA ALA A 587 31.54 14.18 -0.61
C ALA A 587 32.20 14.18 -1.99
N ASN A 588 33.52 14.37 -2.02
CA ASN A 588 34.32 14.41 -3.25
C ASN A 588 35.63 13.63 -3.07
N SER A 589 36.55 13.71 -4.03
CA SER A 589 37.84 13.00 -3.97
C SER A 589 38.77 13.41 -2.81
N SER A 590 38.47 14.53 -2.13
CA SER A 590 39.20 14.97 -0.93
C SER A 590 38.57 14.48 0.38
N THR A 591 37.34 13.96 0.32
CA THR A 591 36.68 13.33 1.47
C THR A 591 37.42 12.05 1.83
N THR A 592 37.60 11.83 3.13
CA THR A 592 38.24 10.61 3.65
C THR A 592 37.51 9.38 3.13
N PRO A 593 38.17 8.40 2.51
CA PRO A 593 37.50 7.21 2.00
C PRO A 593 36.83 6.39 3.11
N GLU A 594 35.67 5.83 2.81
CA GLU A 594 34.84 5.04 3.71
C GLU A 594 34.61 3.63 3.14
N PRO A 595 35.53 2.67 3.38
CA PRO A 595 35.44 1.32 2.81
C PRO A 595 34.20 0.56 3.29
N CYS A 596 33.57 -0.20 2.40
CA CYS A 596 32.39 -0.98 2.74
C CYS A 596 32.69 -2.24 3.56
N PRO A 597 31.79 -2.63 4.48
CA PRO A 597 31.82 -3.92 5.18
C PRO A 597 31.83 -5.11 4.20
N LEU A 598 32.38 -6.25 4.63
CA LEU A 598 32.47 -7.49 3.85
C LEU A 598 31.29 -8.46 4.08
N GLY A 599 30.26 -8.06 4.83
CA GLY A 599 29.14 -8.92 5.25
C GLY A 599 27.82 -8.18 5.23
N THR A 600 26.88 -8.53 6.13
CA THR A 600 25.60 -7.81 6.22
C THR A 600 25.90 -6.34 6.49
N GLN A 601 25.10 -5.48 5.89
CA GLN A 601 25.29 -4.05 5.97
C GLN A 601 24.31 -3.44 6.96
N LEU A 602 24.69 -2.29 7.51
CA LEU A 602 23.77 -1.50 8.31
C LEU A 602 22.57 -1.11 7.44
N ALA A 603 21.37 -1.33 7.94
CA ALA A 603 20.14 -1.01 7.21
C ALA A 603 19.06 -0.50 8.16
N VAL A 604 18.22 0.40 7.65
CA VAL A 604 16.96 0.79 8.27
C VAL A 604 15.86 0.11 7.45
N SER A 605 15.25 -0.94 8.00
CA SER A 605 14.44 -1.90 7.23
C SER A 605 12.95 -1.56 7.23
N ALA A 606 12.47 -0.86 8.25
CA ALA A 606 11.09 -0.41 8.35
C ALA A 606 11.04 0.85 9.20
N THR A 607 10.29 1.86 8.77
CA THR A 607 10.00 3.05 9.59
C THR A 607 8.51 3.34 9.49
N THR A 608 7.84 3.46 10.63
CA THR A 608 6.40 3.66 10.72
C THR A 608 6.08 4.74 11.75
N THR A 609 4.88 5.30 11.65
CA THR A 609 4.35 6.25 12.62
C THR A 609 2.99 5.80 13.12
N THR A 610 2.77 5.90 14.43
CA THR A 610 1.50 5.53 15.06
C THR A 610 1.00 6.62 16.02
N PRO A 611 -0.18 7.22 15.78
CA PRO A 611 -0.95 7.14 14.53
C PRO A 611 -0.17 7.75 13.35
N SER A 612 -0.47 7.34 12.12
CA SER A 612 0.17 7.87 10.90
C SER A 612 -0.44 9.19 10.41
N THR A 613 -1.58 9.58 10.98
CA THR A 613 -2.30 10.82 10.68
C THR A 613 -2.63 11.65 11.94
N PRO A 614 -1.65 12.03 12.78
CA PRO A 614 -1.92 12.83 13.98
C PRO A 614 -2.30 14.27 13.60
N GLY A 615 -3.06 14.94 14.47
CA GLY A 615 -3.16 16.39 14.42
C GLY A 615 -1.89 17.07 14.93
N ILE A 616 -1.79 18.39 14.74
CA ILE A 616 -0.70 19.17 15.35
C ILE A 616 -0.88 19.13 16.88
N LEU A 617 0.22 19.07 17.65
CA LEU A 617 0.23 18.85 19.10
C LEU A 617 -0.27 17.47 19.60
N ASP A 618 -0.86 16.64 18.74
CA ASP A 618 -1.20 15.27 19.13
C ASP A 618 0.07 14.40 19.22
N PRO A 619 0.14 13.51 20.21
CA PRO A 619 1.27 12.58 20.32
C PRO A 619 1.22 11.53 19.20
N PHE A 620 2.38 11.23 18.63
CA PHE A 620 2.62 10.10 17.76
C PHE A 620 3.97 9.46 18.09
N THR A 621 4.12 8.19 17.73
CA THR A 621 5.36 7.43 17.94
C THR A 621 5.96 7.08 16.60
N ILE A 622 7.24 7.43 16.41
CA ILE A 622 8.07 6.93 15.31
C ILE A 622 8.67 5.61 15.76
N THR A 623 8.54 4.56 14.96
CA THR A 623 9.14 3.24 15.20
C THR A 623 9.96 2.85 13.99
N THR A 624 11.23 2.51 14.21
CA THR A 624 12.14 2.09 13.15
C THR A 624 12.92 0.84 13.53
N GLN A 625 13.11 -0.08 12.59
CA GLN A 625 13.90 -1.30 12.79
C GLN A 625 15.26 -1.16 12.12
N VAL A 626 16.33 -1.42 12.88
CA VAL A 626 17.70 -1.34 12.38
C VAL A 626 18.32 -2.73 12.32
N THR A 627 18.89 -3.09 11.17
CA THR A 627 19.70 -4.30 11.01
C THR A 627 21.18 -3.95 11.13
N PRO A 628 21.91 -4.45 12.15
CA PRO A 628 23.34 -4.19 12.30
C PRO A 628 24.19 -4.81 11.18
N ALA A 629 25.33 -4.19 10.86
CA ALA A 629 26.34 -4.81 10.00
C ALA A 629 27.08 -5.95 10.71
N SER A 630 27.55 -6.97 9.98
CA SER A 630 28.20 -8.15 10.59
C SER A 630 29.73 -8.16 10.49
N THR A 631 30.35 -7.49 9.51
CA THR A 631 31.80 -7.54 9.29
C THR A 631 32.39 -6.24 8.72
N PRO A 632 32.92 -5.33 9.57
CA PRO A 632 32.97 -5.42 11.02
C PRO A 632 31.57 -5.37 11.65
N GLN A 633 31.38 -6.07 12.77
CA GLN A 633 30.11 -6.03 13.50
C GLN A 633 29.85 -4.59 13.97
N SER A 634 28.64 -4.08 13.71
CA SER A 634 28.24 -2.77 14.21
C SER A 634 28.26 -2.75 15.74
N THR A 635 28.87 -1.72 16.31
CA THR A 635 28.88 -1.46 17.75
C THR A 635 28.45 -0.03 18.03
N SER A 636 27.71 0.15 19.14
CA SER A 636 27.13 1.44 19.57
C SER A 636 26.32 2.11 18.47
N LEU A 637 25.18 1.51 18.12
CA LEU A 637 24.24 2.09 17.16
C LEU A 637 23.66 3.41 17.71
N ASN A 638 23.70 4.44 16.89
CA ASN A 638 23.10 5.74 17.15
C ASN A 638 22.07 6.03 16.07
N VAL A 639 20.81 6.19 16.49
CA VAL A 639 19.66 6.37 15.60
C VAL A 639 19.01 7.72 15.90
N ILE A 640 19.01 8.60 14.91
CA ILE A 640 18.45 9.96 15.00
C ILE A 640 17.43 10.20 13.90
N ALA A 641 16.48 11.09 14.13
CA ALA A 641 15.57 11.60 13.13
C ALA A 641 15.65 13.13 12.99
N ASP A 642 15.66 13.61 11.75
CA ASP A 642 15.41 15.02 11.47
C ASP A 642 13.90 15.28 11.44
N LEU A 643 13.42 16.00 12.47
CA LEU A 643 12.02 16.35 12.65
C LEU A 643 11.79 17.86 12.55
N SER A 644 12.70 18.60 11.91
CA SER A 644 12.61 20.06 11.78
C SER A 644 11.34 20.52 11.06
N ASN A 645 10.82 19.74 10.11
CA ASN A 645 9.54 20.03 9.44
C ASN A 645 8.32 19.96 10.37
N LEU A 646 8.48 19.37 11.57
CA LEU A 646 7.47 19.32 12.62
C LEU A 646 7.67 20.40 13.70
N GLY A 647 8.62 21.32 13.48
CA GLY A 647 9.05 22.32 14.45
C GLY A 647 9.97 21.78 15.55
N LEU A 648 10.52 20.57 15.37
CA LEU A 648 11.36 19.88 16.35
C LEU A 648 12.85 19.94 15.96
N SER A 649 13.70 19.17 16.63
CA SER A 649 15.15 19.11 16.38
C SER A 649 15.49 18.33 15.11
N THR A 650 16.57 18.74 14.43
CA THR A 650 17.19 18.01 13.32
C THR A 650 17.96 16.75 13.76
N THR A 651 18.14 16.57 15.07
CA THR A 651 18.93 15.48 15.67
C THR A 651 18.16 14.77 16.79
N SER A 652 16.86 14.54 16.58
CA SER A 652 15.99 13.90 17.59
C SER A 652 16.37 12.43 17.75
N GLN A 653 16.87 12.02 18.92
CA GLN A 653 17.30 10.64 19.16
C GLN A 653 16.13 9.67 19.28
N LEU A 654 16.25 8.48 18.69
CA LEU A 654 15.36 7.33 18.91
C LEU A 654 16.04 6.33 19.85
N TYR A 655 15.23 5.57 20.60
CA TYR A 655 15.69 4.72 21.69
C TYR A 655 15.21 3.26 21.55
N ASP A 656 16.10 2.34 21.86
CA ASP A 656 15.88 0.87 21.96
C ASP A 656 16.15 0.46 23.42
N ASP A 657 15.41 1.06 24.36
CA ASP A 657 15.67 1.01 25.80
C ASP A 657 14.46 0.58 26.65
N GLY A 658 13.37 0.13 26.01
CA GLY A 658 12.11 -0.21 26.66
C GLY A 658 11.36 1.01 27.22
N THR A 659 11.72 2.22 26.79
CA THR A 659 11.05 3.49 27.11
C THR A 659 10.85 4.31 25.82
N HIS A 660 10.37 5.56 25.92
CA HIS A 660 10.12 6.43 24.75
C HIS A 660 9.18 5.88 23.65
N GLY A 661 8.38 4.86 23.97
CA GLY A 661 7.49 4.17 23.02
C GLY A 661 7.97 2.76 22.65
N ASP A 662 9.17 2.37 23.10
CA ASP A 662 9.76 1.07 22.85
C ASP A 662 9.22 0.04 23.85
N ALA A 663 8.80 -1.11 23.32
CA ALA A 663 8.23 -2.19 24.11
C ALA A 663 9.30 -3.14 24.65
N VAL A 664 10.44 -3.31 23.96
CA VAL A 664 11.45 -4.32 24.27
C VAL A 664 12.85 -3.77 24.05
N ALA A 665 13.55 -3.45 25.15
CA ALA A 665 14.92 -2.97 25.10
C ALA A 665 15.88 -3.99 24.45
N GLY A 666 16.71 -3.51 23.52
CA GLY A 666 17.80 -4.24 22.88
C GLY A 666 17.37 -5.18 21.75
N ASP A 667 16.16 -5.00 21.20
CA ASP A 667 15.68 -5.79 20.06
C ASP A 667 15.97 -5.13 18.69
N HIS A 668 16.71 -4.01 18.70
CA HIS A 668 17.03 -3.15 17.56
C HIS A 668 15.82 -2.45 16.93
N THR A 669 14.72 -2.33 17.68
CA THR A 669 13.59 -1.47 17.37
C THR A 669 13.74 -0.15 18.12
N TYR A 670 14.02 0.91 17.38
CA TYR A 670 14.22 2.23 17.93
C TYR A 670 12.92 3.04 17.84
N THR A 671 12.55 3.70 18.93
CA THR A 671 11.31 4.49 19.00
C THR A 671 11.52 5.90 19.53
N LEU A 672 10.62 6.80 19.14
CA LEU A 672 10.48 8.13 19.73
C LEU A 672 9.01 8.56 19.74
N ALA A 673 8.44 8.68 20.94
CA ALA A 673 7.17 9.33 21.17
C ALA A 673 7.35 10.85 21.25
N THR A 674 6.69 11.60 20.36
CA THR A 674 6.77 13.06 20.27
C THR A 674 5.46 13.66 19.74
N ALA A 675 5.40 14.98 19.61
CA ALA A 675 4.26 15.68 19.01
C ALA A 675 4.76 16.84 18.14
N ALA A 676 4.13 17.06 16.99
CA ALA A 676 4.47 18.17 16.12
C ALA A 676 4.09 19.49 16.78
N THR A 677 5.01 20.46 16.84
CA THR A 677 4.74 21.80 17.37
C THR A 677 4.31 22.78 16.28
N SER A 678 4.58 22.43 15.02
CA SER A 678 4.18 23.17 13.81
C SER A 678 4.24 22.24 12.60
N GLY A 679 3.64 22.62 11.48
CA GLY A 679 3.75 21.88 10.23
C GLY A 679 2.60 22.20 9.27
N SER A 680 2.80 21.91 7.99
CA SER A 680 1.74 22.02 7.00
C SER A 680 0.84 20.80 7.06
N VAL A 681 -0.48 21.01 7.06
CA VAL A 681 -1.47 19.94 6.95
C VAL A 681 -1.26 19.18 5.64
N GLY A 682 -1.35 17.85 5.69
CA GLY A 682 -1.05 16.96 4.57
C GLY A 682 0.22 16.15 4.77
N LEU A 683 0.72 15.56 3.68
CA LEU A 683 1.96 14.76 3.70
C LEU A 683 3.13 15.64 4.15
N VAL A 684 3.89 15.17 5.14
CA VAL A 684 5.11 15.84 5.61
C VAL A 684 6.31 15.14 4.96
N PRO A 685 6.91 15.71 3.91
CA PRO A 685 8.03 15.08 3.24
C PRO A 685 9.34 15.34 4.01
N GLY A 686 10.39 14.59 3.67
CA GLY A 686 11.75 14.86 4.16
C GLY A 686 12.03 14.53 5.63
N LEU A 687 11.13 13.80 6.30
CA LEU A 687 11.41 13.24 7.62
C LEU A 687 12.28 11.99 7.46
N ILE A 688 13.48 12.00 8.01
CA ILE A 688 14.49 10.97 7.78
C ILE A 688 15.01 10.45 9.11
N VAL A 689 15.05 9.14 9.25
CA VAL A 689 15.82 8.42 10.25
C VAL A 689 17.19 8.13 9.68
N THR A 690 18.24 8.37 10.47
CA THR A 690 19.62 8.01 10.16
C THR A 690 20.16 7.13 11.27
N ALA A 691 20.55 5.91 10.93
CA ALA A 691 21.27 4.99 11.78
C ALA A 691 22.77 5.08 11.46
N THR A 692 23.59 5.20 12.49
CA THR A 692 25.04 5.23 12.41
C THR A 692 25.65 4.25 13.39
N ASP A 693 26.81 3.68 13.06
CA ASP A 693 27.60 2.90 14.01
C ASP A 693 29.00 3.51 14.19
N THR A 694 29.74 2.99 15.17
CA THR A 694 31.13 3.46 15.43
C THR A 694 32.14 3.02 14.37
N GLN A 695 31.72 2.15 13.43
CA GLN A 695 32.52 1.70 12.30
C GLN A 695 32.41 2.68 11.13
N GLY A 696 31.53 3.70 11.23
CA GLY A 696 31.30 4.72 10.21
C GLY A 696 30.26 4.31 9.17
N ASN A 697 29.54 3.20 9.39
CA ASN A 697 28.43 2.83 8.54
C ASN A 697 27.26 3.78 8.79
N VAL A 698 26.56 4.15 7.72
CA VAL A 698 25.41 5.04 7.75
C VAL A 698 24.30 4.39 6.93
N ALA A 699 23.09 4.35 7.50
CA ALA A 699 21.88 3.92 6.81
C ALA A 699 20.75 4.93 7.04
N HIS A 700 19.94 5.18 6.02
CA HIS A 700 18.80 6.09 6.08
C HIS A 700 17.47 5.35 5.88
N GLY A 701 16.41 5.88 6.47
CA GLY A 701 15.03 5.47 6.23
C GLY A 701 14.09 6.68 6.27
N SER A 702 13.03 6.66 5.47
CA SER A 702 12.03 7.73 5.45
C SER A 702 10.94 7.48 6.49
N VAL A 703 10.48 8.55 7.15
CA VAL A 703 9.36 8.49 8.11
C VAL A 703 8.07 8.88 7.38
N PRO A 704 7.14 7.95 7.12
CA PRO A 704 5.86 8.32 6.54
C PRO A 704 5.00 9.03 7.60
N LEU A 705 4.58 10.27 7.35
CA LEU A 705 3.69 11.01 8.26
C LEU A 705 2.80 11.98 7.47
N THR A 706 1.51 12.03 7.84
CA THR A 706 0.57 13.03 7.33
C THR A 706 0.00 13.81 8.51
N LEU A 707 0.06 15.14 8.50
CA LEU A 707 -0.60 15.94 9.54
C LEU A 707 -2.06 16.16 9.19
N ALA A 708 -2.95 15.82 10.11
CA ALA A 708 -4.37 16.12 9.99
C ALA A 708 -4.65 17.59 10.32
N PRO A 709 -5.66 18.22 9.69
CA PRO A 709 -6.10 19.55 10.11
C PRO A 709 -6.63 19.50 11.55
N GLY A 710 -6.30 20.52 12.34
CA GLY A 710 -6.92 20.70 13.65
C GLY A 710 -8.44 20.84 13.54
N VAL A 711 -9.16 20.53 14.62
CA VAL A 711 -10.61 20.69 14.70
C VAL A 711 -10.98 21.60 15.86
N PHE A 712 -12.26 21.91 16.02
CA PHE A 712 -12.71 22.64 17.19
C PHE A 712 -14.05 22.09 17.67
N THR A 713 -14.30 22.28 18.96
CA THR A 713 -15.55 21.93 19.62
C THR A 713 -16.30 23.18 20.05
N MET A 714 -17.62 23.06 20.13
CA MET A 714 -18.49 24.13 20.58
C MET A 714 -19.32 23.64 21.76
N THR A 715 -19.45 24.47 22.79
CA THR A 715 -20.29 24.15 23.94
C THR A 715 -21.75 24.49 23.66
N SER A 716 -22.65 23.53 23.90
CA SER A 716 -24.09 23.79 23.85
C SER A 716 -24.50 24.70 25.02
N PRO A 717 -25.33 25.73 24.79
CA PRO A 717 -25.88 26.54 25.88
C PRO A 717 -26.65 25.65 26.87
N THR A 718 -26.36 25.78 28.16
CA THR A 718 -26.99 24.96 29.22
C THR A 718 -28.35 25.49 29.69
N ASN A 719 -28.75 26.70 29.27
CA ASN A 719 -29.98 27.35 29.70
C ASN A 719 -31.01 27.41 28.56
N SER A 720 -32.18 26.80 28.75
CA SER A 720 -33.37 27.11 27.96
C SER A 720 -33.95 28.45 28.45
N GLY A 721 -33.83 29.50 27.65
CA GLY A 721 -34.39 30.82 27.99
C GLY A 721 -35.83 30.98 27.49
N THR A 722 -36.68 31.63 28.27
CA THR A 722 -37.96 32.17 27.81
C THR A 722 -37.80 33.65 27.48
N VAL A 723 -38.28 34.08 26.31
CA VAL A 723 -38.25 35.50 25.90
C VAL A 723 -39.65 35.98 25.54
N THR A 724 -40.03 37.15 26.03
CA THR A 724 -41.28 37.84 25.66
C THR A 724 -41.10 38.60 24.35
N ALA A 725 -42.16 38.79 23.58
CA ALA A 725 -42.13 39.57 22.33
C ALA A 725 -41.46 40.95 22.52
N GLY A 726 -40.43 41.23 21.70
CA GLY A 726 -39.59 42.44 21.81
C GLY A 726 -38.31 42.27 22.64
N GLY A 727 -38.11 41.13 23.30
CA GLY A 727 -36.94 40.85 24.15
C GLY A 727 -35.75 40.25 23.40
N VAL A 728 -34.58 40.29 24.05
CA VAL A 728 -33.31 39.70 23.57
C VAL A 728 -32.78 38.71 24.61
N LEU A 729 -32.42 37.49 24.19
CA LEU A 729 -31.68 36.53 24.99
C LEU A 729 -30.23 36.47 24.52
N THR A 730 -29.30 36.33 25.47
CA THR A 730 -27.88 36.21 25.17
C THR A 730 -27.31 34.93 25.77
N PHE A 731 -26.61 34.14 24.94
CA PHE A 731 -25.98 32.89 25.33
C PHE A 731 -24.47 32.94 25.03
N PRO A 732 -23.61 32.61 26.01
CA PRO A 732 -22.20 32.39 25.72
C PRO A 732 -22.01 31.03 25.05
N ILE A 733 -21.32 31.00 23.92
CA ILE A 733 -20.84 29.78 23.26
C ILE A 733 -19.31 29.79 23.37
N THR A 734 -18.76 28.84 24.11
CA THR A 734 -17.30 28.62 24.14
C THR A 734 -16.94 27.72 22.96
N ILE A 735 -15.99 28.19 22.14
CA ILE A 735 -15.37 27.45 21.06
C ILE A 735 -13.94 27.15 21.47
N THR A 736 -13.56 25.88 21.43
CA THR A 736 -12.23 25.41 21.86
C THR A 736 -11.57 24.67 20.71
N GLY A 737 -10.39 25.12 20.30
CA GLY A 737 -9.55 24.42 19.33
C GLY A 737 -9.08 23.09 19.90
N GLN A 738 -8.90 22.10 19.04
CA GLN A 738 -8.38 20.76 19.36
C GLN A 738 -7.40 20.35 18.25
N HIS A 739 -6.46 19.47 18.58
CA HIS A 739 -5.49 18.93 17.62
C HIS A 739 -4.68 20.03 16.93
N GLY A 740 -4.27 21.03 17.71
CA GLY A 740 -3.44 22.16 17.29
C GLY A 740 -4.17 23.19 16.43
N TYR A 741 -5.50 23.23 16.46
CA TYR A 741 -6.28 24.16 15.65
C TYR A 741 -5.95 25.62 16.00
N GLY A 742 -5.49 26.38 15.00
CA GLY A 742 -5.27 27.81 15.07
C GLY A 742 -5.69 28.46 13.74
N GLY A 743 -6.65 29.39 13.80
CA GLY A 743 -7.29 29.91 12.60
C GLY A 743 -8.38 30.93 12.90
N ILE A 744 -8.95 31.49 11.82
CA ILE A 744 -10.08 32.42 11.89
C ILE A 744 -11.35 31.66 11.51
N LEU A 745 -12.33 31.67 12.42
CA LEU A 745 -13.64 31.07 12.26
C LEU A 745 -14.69 32.12 11.91
N ASN A 746 -15.44 31.85 10.85
CA ASN A 746 -16.67 32.57 10.49
C ASN A 746 -17.85 31.92 11.19
N ILE A 747 -18.65 32.70 11.92
CA ILE A 747 -19.73 32.18 12.75
C ILE A 747 -21.07 32.69 12.24
N THR A 748 -21.93 31.75 11.85
CA THR A 748 -23.29 32.02 11.37
C THR A 748 -24.32 31.41 12.31
N CYS A 749 -25.52 31.99 12.34
CA CYS A 749 -26.65 31.46 13.10
C CYS A 749 -27.92 31.49 12.25
N ALA A 750 -28.68 30.40 12.31
CA ALA A 750 -29.98 30.29 11.65
C ALA A 750 -31.03 29.71 12.62
N GLY A 751 -32.26 30.24 12.58
CA GLY A 751 -33.39 29.78 13.39
C GLY A 751 -34.50 29.16 12.55
N THR A 752 -35.20 28.17 13.10
CA THR A 752 -36.37 27.51 12.50
C THR A 752 -37.51 27.35 13.53
N PRO A 753 -38.80 27.44 13.12
CA PRO A 753 -39.29 27.72 11.78
C PRO A 753 -39.08 29.18 11.36
N ASN A 754 -38.67 29.38 10.11
CA ASN A 754 -38.42 30.71 9.51
C ASN A 754 -39.71 31.40 9.02
N ALA A 755 -40.83 30.67 9.01
CA ALA A 755 -42.16 31.17 8.66
C ALA A 755 -43.23 30.56 9.57
N ASN A 756 -44.31 31.29 9.82
CA ASN A 756 -45.47 30.72 10.53
C ASN A 756 -46.24 29.76 9.61
N SER A 757 -47.30 29.12 10.12
CA SER A 757 -48.16 28.18 9.36
C SER A 757 -48.87 28.79 8.14
N LEU A 758 -48.70 30.09 7.89
CA LEU A 758 -49.25 30.83 6.74
C LEU A 758 -48.15 31.23 5.73
N GLY A 759 -46.91 30.78 5.91
CA GLY A 759 -45.78 31.11 5.02
C GLY A 759 -45.22 32.52 5.19
N VAL A 760 -45.59 33.24 6.26
CA VAL A 760 -45.10 34.59 6.54
C VAL A 760 -43.77 34.52 7.30
N PRO A 761 -42.70 35.19 6.86
CA PRO A 761 -41.42 35.22 7.55
C PRO A 761 -41.56 35.74 8.99
N ILE A 762 -41.03 35.00 9.96
CA ILE A 762 -41.02 35.42 11.38
C ILE A 762 -39.70 36.11 11.68
N SER A 763 -39.72 37.31 12.26
CA SER A 763 -38.49 38.04 12.61
C SER A 763 -37.92 37.54 13.95
N THR A 764 -37.23 36.41 13.91
CA THR A 764 -36.29 35.97 14.95
C THR A 764 -34.87 36.18 14.43
N GLN A 765 -34.29 37.35 14.70
CA GLN A 765 -32.92 37.63 14.29
C GLN A 765 -31.95 37.01 15.30
N CYS A 766 -31.02 36.20 14.80
CA CYS A 766 -29.93 35.63 15.57
C CYS A 766 -28.62 36.27 15.11
N VAL A 767 -27.84 36.83 16.03
CA VAL A 767 -26.58 37.51 15.74
C VAL A 767 -25.49 37.02 16.68
N THR A 768 -24.33 36.72 16.13
CA THR A 768 -23.12 36.35 16.87
C THR A 768 -22.22 37.58 17.02
N THR A 769 -21.63 37.75 18.20
CA THR A 769 -20.70 38.84 18.50
C THR A 769 -19.45 38.29 19.19
N PRO A 770 -18.26 38.39 18.58
CA PRO A 770 -18.00 38.82 17.19
C PRO A 770 -18.49 37.79 16.14
N PRO A 771 -18.72 38.20 14.87
CA PRO A 771 -19.08 37.29 13.77
C PRO A 771 -17.89 36.49 13.22
N GLU A 772 -16.67 36.93 13.53
CA GLU A 772 -15.41 36.26 13.26
C GLU A 772 -14.63 36.08 14.56
N LEU A 773 -14.02 34.91 14.74
CA LEU A 773 -13.26 34.58 15.94
C LEU A 773 -11.91 33.97 15.55
N THR A 774 -10.83 34.50 16.13
CA THR A 774 -9.49 33.89 16.00
C THR A 774 -9.22 33.00 17.20
N LEU A 775 -8.83 31.75 16.95
CA LEU A 775 -8.29 30.84 17.96
C LEU A 775 -6.77 30.69 17.75
N ASN A 776 -6.03 30.75 18.85
CA ASN A 776 -4.58 30.49 18.85
C ASN A 776 -4.35 29.08 19.42
N TYR A 777 -3.98 28.13 18.57
CA TYR A 777 -3.49 26.76 18.89
C TYR A 777 -4.11 26.12 20.14
N ASP A 778 -5.19 25.37 19.96
CA ASP A 778 -5.99 24.72 21.03
C ASP A 778 -6.55 25.69 22.09
N GLY A 779 -6.45 26.99 21.83
CA GLY A 779 -7.06 28.03 22.64
C GLY A 779 -8.59 27.95 22.65
N ALA A 780 -9.17 28.50 23.71
CA ALA A 780 -10.61 28.67 23.84
C ALA A 780 -10.98 30.15 23.76
N SER A 781 -12.09 30.45 23.10
CA SER A 781 -12.68 31.79 23.11
C SER A 781 -14.19 31.72 23.10
N THR A 782 -14.83 32.79 23.57
CA THR A 782 -16.28 32.85 23.78
C THR A 782 -16.93 33.80 22.82
N VAL A 783 -17.98 33.34 22.14
CA VAL A 783 -18.84 34.16 21.29
C VAL A 783 -20.17 34.36 21.99
N SER A 784 -20.66 35.60 21.96
CA SER A 784 -21.95 35.95 22.52
C SER A 784 -23.01 35.86 21.43
N LEU A 785 -23.97 34.95 21.60
CA LEU A 785 -25.11 34.78 20.72
C LEU A 785 -26.31 35.58 21.23
N ALA A 786 -26.79 36.54 20.45
CA ALA A 786 -28.00 37.31 20.76
C ALA A 786 -29.17 36.86 19.87
N ILE A 787 -30.30 36.53 20.48
CA ILE A 787 -31.56 36.18 19.80
C ILE A 787 -32.60 37.23 20.16
N ALA A 788 -33.08 37.98 19.17
CA ALA A 788 -34.07 39.04 19.33
C ALA A 788 -35.42 38.66 18.72
N THR A 789 -36.52 39.02 19.40
CA THR A 789 -37.90 38.86 18.91
C THR A 789 -38.51 40.21 18.55
N GLY A 790 -39.25 40.32 17.43
CA GLY A 790 -39.87 41.58 17.00
C GLY A 790 -41.09 42.04 17.83
N THR A 791 -41.44 43.32 17.76
CA THR A 791 -42.68 43.89 18.33
C THR A 791 -43.70 44.27 17.26
N THR A 792 -45.00 44.08 17.52
CA THR A 792 -46.08 44.64 16.68
C THR A 792 -46.32 46.12 17.02
N LYS A 793 -45.99 47.04 16.12
CA LYS A 793 -46.67 48.34 16.06
C LYS A 793 -47.58 48.34 14.84
N ALA A 794 -48.88 48.20 15.08
CA ALA A 794 -49.90 48.33 14.04
C ALA A 794 -49.91 49.78 13.53
N ALA A 795 -49.60 49.98 12.24
CA ALA A 795 -49.86 51.24 11.58
C ALA A 795 -51.38 51.35 11.34
N SER A 796 -52.05 52.19 12.14
CA SER A 796 -53.47 52.47 11.98
C SER A 796 -53.73 53.21 10.66
N VAL A 797 -54.42 52.56 9.73
CA VAL A 797 -55.01 53.19 8.55
C VAL A 797 -56.24 53.99 9.01
N LEU A 798 -56.14 55.32 9.02
CA LEU A 798 -57.30 56.20 9.04
C LEU A 798 -57.39 56.90 7.67
N PRO A 799 -58.55 56.86 6.99
CA PRO A 799 -58.73 57.56 5.72
C PRO A 799 -59.01 59.03 6.04
N ARG A 800 -58.15 59.94 5.58
CA ARG A 800 -58.49 61.37 5.54
C ARG A 800 -58.40 61.86 4.10
N SER A 801 -59.57 62.18 3.59
CA SER A 801 -59.86 62.76 2.29
C SER A 801 -59.35 64.21 2.16
N LEU A 802 -59.26 64.63 0.88
CA LEU A 802 -59.17 66.00 0.33
C LEU A 802 -57.75 66.51 -0.04
N PRO A 803 -57.63 67.36 -1.09
CA PRO A 803 -57.98 67.08 -2.49
C PRO A 803 -56.85 67.52 -3.45
N LEU A 804 -56.97 67.11 -4.72
CA LEU A 804 -56.15 67.61 -5.83
C LEU A 804 -56.21 69.14 -5.95
N GLY A 805 -55.07 69.80 -5.72
CA GLY A 805 -54.87 71.22 -6.01
C GLY A 805 -53.50 71.66 -5.52
N LEU A 806 -52.65 72.14 -6.44
CA LEU A 806 -51.30 72.72 -6.24
C LEU A 806 -50.08 71.80 -6.46
N ILE A 807 -50.01 71.09 -7.59
CA ILE A 807 -48.72 70.91 -8.32
C ILE A 807 -48.95 71.19 -9.82
N GLY A 808 -49.74 72.23 -10.08
CA GLY A 808 -49.98 72.79 -11.41
C GLY A 808 -49.42 74.20 -11.53
N ILE A 809 -48.35 74.56 -10.80
CA ILE A 809 -47.66 75.86 -10.95
C ILE A 809 -46.19 75.71 -10.53
N PHE A 810 -45.40 74.87 -11.20
CA PHE A 810 -43.93 75.06 -11.28
C PHE A 810 -43.33 74.44 -12.56
N SER A 811 -44.16 74.26 -13.60
CA SER A 811 -43.77 73.79 -14.94
C SER A 811 -43.92 74.88 -16.02
N ILE A 812 -44.24 76.12 -15.63
CA ILE A 812 -44.33 77.31 -16.51
C ILE A 812 -43.37 78.37 -15.98
N GLY A 813 -42.08 78.03 -15.95
CA GLY A 813 -41.05 78.91 -15.40
C GLY A 813 -39.64 78.73 -15.92
N LEU A 814 -39.41 77.89 -16.94
CA LEU A 814 -38.09 77.76 -17.61
C LEU A 814 -38.23 77.48 -19.12
N LEU A 815 -39.26 78.07 -19.73
CA LEU A 815 -39.39 78.23 -21.18
C LEU A 815 -39.71 79.70 -21.49
N ALA A 816 -38.80 80.57 -21.08
CA ALA A 816 -38.67 81.90 -21.65
C ALA A 816 -37.20 82.32 -21.51
N VAL A 817 -36.56 82.46 -22.68
CA VAL A 817 -35.66 83.58 -22.97
C VAL A 817 -34.49 83.66 -21.98
N GLY A 818 -33.37 82.98 -22.18
CA GLY A 818 -32.57 83.16 -23.38
C GLY A 818 -32.24 84.64 -23.58
N ILE A 819 -31.19 85.17 -22.94
CA ILE A 819 -30.30 86.16 -23.56
C ILE A 819 -28.90 86.01 -22.95
N TRP A 820 -27.99 85.63 -23.85
CA TRP A 820 -26.59 86.03 -23.93
C TRP A 820 -25.50 85.42 -23.03
N ARG A 821 -24.57 84.83 -23.77
CA ARG A 821 -23.11 84.88 -23.59
C ARG A 821 -22.52 83.99 -22.50
N ARG A 822 -22.02 82.86 -23.03
CA ARG A 822 -20.61 82.45 -23.02
C ARG A 822 -19.93 82.38 -21.66
N LYS A 823 -19.45 81.16 -21.41
CA LYS A 823 -18.42 80.73 -20.45
C LYS A 823 -18.99 80.48 -19.06
N HIS A 824 -19.46 79.25 -18.85
CA HIS A 824 -19.04 78.33 -17.77
C HIS A 824 -19.98 77.11 -17.71
N LEU A 825 -20.18 76.43 -18.85
CA LEU A 825 -21.03 75.23 -18.96
C LEU A 825 -20.35 73.93 -18.49
N THR A 826 -19.19 74.01 -17.83
CA THR A 826 -18.42 72.83 -17.38
C THR A 826 -18.47 72.61 -15.87
N SER A 827 -19.09 73.52 -15.09
CA SER A 827 -19.16 73.38 -13.63
C SER A 827 -20.55 72.96 -13.11
N THR A 828 -21.65 73.33 -13.79
CA THR A 828 -23.02 72.94 -13.40
C THR A 828 -23.41 71.54 -13.88
N VAL A 829 -22.81 71.02 -14.95
CA VAL A 829 -22.96 69.61 -15.35
C VAL A 829 -22.19 68.69 -14.38
N LEU A 830 -21.07 69.15 -13.82
CA LEU A 830 -20.27 68.40 -12.85
C LEU A 830 -20.93 68.36 -11.46
N LEU A 831 -21.59 69.44 -11.02
CA LEU A 831 -22.38 69.44 -9.78
C LEU A 831 -23.67 68.61 -9.90
N GLY A 832 -24.29 68.60 -11.09
CA GLY A 832 -25.43 67.74 -11.40
C GLY A 832 -25.09 66.25 -11.44
N LEU A 833 -23.91 65.88 -11.98
CA LEU A 833 -23.44 64.49 -11.97
C LEU A 833 -22.96 64.03 -10.59
N VAL A 834 -22.34 64.91 -9.80
CA VAL A 834 -21.87 64.57 -8.43
C VAL A 834 -23.03 64.44 -7.44
N MET A 835 -24.14 65.17 -7.62
CA MET A 835 -25.38 64.90 -6.86
C MET A 835 -26.14 63.65 -7.35
N LEU A 836 -26.05 63.27 -8.63
CA LEU A 836 -26.66 62.03 -9.13
C LEU A 836 -25.87 60.77 -8.74
N LEU A 837 -24.55 60.87 -8.51
CA LEU A 837 -23.70 59.77 -8.06
C LEU A 837 -23.64 59.60 -6.53
N THR A 838 -24.11 60.56 -5.73
CA THR A 838 -24.16 60.44 -4.25
C THR A 838 -25.52 59.99 -3.70
N PHE A 839 -26.54 59.81 -4.56
CA PHE A 839 -27.85 59.26 -4.19
C PHE A 839 -28.15 57.86 -4.76
N ASN A 840 -27.16 57.18 -5.34
CA ASN A 840 -27.30 55.79 -5.80
C ASN A 840 -26.40 54.82 -5.00
N LEU A 841 -26.59 54.79 -3.68
CA LEU A 841 -26.32 53.62 -2.86
C LEU A 841 -27.66 53.04 -2.39
N THR A 842 -28.01 51.89 -2.97
CA THR A 842 -28.98 50.89 -2.49
C THR A 842 -30.37 51.40 -2.10
N ALA A 843 -31.18 51.74 -3.10
CA ALA A 843 -32.62 51.50 -3.05
C ALA A 843 -32.87 50.04 -3.47
N CYS A 844 -32.78 49.12 -2.50
CA CYS A 844 -33.39 47.80 -2.62
C CYS A 844 -34.77 47.88 -1.97
N GLY A 845 -35.82 47.59 -2.74
CA GLY A 845 -37.16 47.28 -2.23
C GLY A 845 -38.02 48.47 -1.81
N THR A 846 -38.86 48.96 -2.74
CA THR A 846 -40.14 49.56 -2.37
C THR A 846 -40.98 48.53 -1.62
N SER A 847 -41.21 48.84 -0.34
CA SER A 847 -42.29 48.39 0.54
C SER A 847 -43.45 47.65 -0.14
N ALA A 848 -43.33 46.33 -0.27
CA ALA A 848 -44.48 45.43 -0.11
C ALA A 848 -44.56 45.12 1.40
N GLY A 849 -45.75 45.28 1.99
CA GLY A 849 -45.95 45.14 3.43
C GLY A 849 -45.46 43.80 3.96
N LEU A 850 -44.32 43.81 4.66
CA LEU A 850 -43.95 42.80 5.63
C LEU A 850 -43.82 43.54 6.96
N GLY A 851 -44.92 43.58 7.71
CA GLY A 851 -44.84 44.00 9.10
C GLY A 851 -43.83 43.12 9.82
N ASN A 852 -43.00 43.70 10.68
CA ASN A 852 -42.31 42.93 11.72
C ASN A 852 -43.39 42.29 12.59
N THR A 853 -43.84 41.10 12.20
CA THR A 853 -44.73 40.28 13.00
C THR A 853 -43.91 39.74 14.15
N ALA A 854 -44.41 39.93 15.38
CA ALA A 854 -43.79 39.34 16.56
C ALA A 854 -43.65 37.83 16.36
N ALA A 855 -42.56 37.26 16.88
CA ALA A 855 -42.44 35.81 16.95
C ALA A 855 -43.65 35.25 17.70
N ALA A 856 -44.37 34.32 17.08
CA ALA A 856 -45.51 33.69 17.73
C ALA A 856 -45.02 32.89 18.95
N PRO A 857 -45.79 32.82 20.05
CA PRO A 857 -45.45 31.95 21.16
C PRO A 857 -45.24 30.52 20.65
N GLY A 858 -44.10 29.93 20.98
CA GLY A 858 -43.68 28.68 20.35
C GLY A 858 -42.22 28.31 20.65
N THR A 859 -41.84 27.10 20.26
CA THR A 859 -40.46 26.61 20.39
C THR A 859 -39.73 26.75 19.06
N TYR A 860 -38.57 27.38 19.10
CA TYR A 860 -37.70 27.64 17.96
C TYR A 860 -36.39 26.89 18.12
N THR A 861 -35.90 26.26 17.06
CA THR A 861 -34.59 25.60 17.01
C THR A 861 -33.59 26.52 16.32
N TYR A 862 -32.49 26.83 17.00
CA TYR A 862 -31.39 27.61 16.46
C TYR A 862 -30.20 26.70 16.23
N THR A 863 -29.58 26.84 15.06
CA THR A 863 -28.32 26.19 14.70
C THR A 863 -27.26 27.28 14.55
N VAL A 864 -26.19 27.16 15.32
CA VAL A 864 -25.00 28.00 15.19
C VAL A 864 -23.92 27.17 14.51
N THR A 865 -23.37 27.69 13.43
CA THR A 865 -22.34 27.03 12.62
C THR A 865 -21.11 27.90 12.61
N ALA A 866 -19.99 27.35 13.07
CA ALA A 866 -18.68 27.96 12.89
C ALA A 866 -17.94 27.20 11.78
N THR A 867 -17.27 27.93 10.90
CA THR A 867 -16.54 27.39 9.73
C THR A 867 -15.22 28.11 9.60
N ASP A 868 -14.13 27.37 9.38
CA ASP A 868 -12.83 27.96 9.11
C ASP A 868 -12.84 28.80 7.82
N SER A 869 -12.23 29.98 7.89
CA SER A 869 -12.21 30.97 6.81
C SER A 869 -11.36 30.57 5.60
N VAL A 870 -10.39 29.67 5.78
CA VAL A 870 -9.47 29.20 4.74
C VAL A 870 -9.80 27.77 4.30
N LEU A 871 -10.23 26.91 5.25
CA LEU A 871 -10.55 25.50 5.02
C LEU A 871 -12.02 25.19 5.38
N PRO A 872 -12.99 25.41 4.46
CA PRO A 872 -14.41 25.25 4.75
C PRO A 872 -14.84 23.85 5.23
N THR A 873 -14.01 22.83 4.96
CA THR A 873 -14.20 21.46 5.44
C THR A 873 -14.13 21.35 6.97
N ILE A 874 -13.46 22.28 7.66
CA ILE A 874 -13.43 22.37 9.11
C ILE A 874 -14.63 23.20 9.57
N THR A 875 -15.75 22.52 9.82
CA THR A 875 -17.01 23.13 10.26
C THR A 875 -17.59 22.34 11.43
N ASN A 876 -18.08 23.05 12.45
CA ASN A 876 -18.86 22.45 13.54
C ASN A 876 -20.17 23.22 13.71
N SER A 877 -21.23 22.51 14.12
CA SER A 877 -22.54 23.10 14.34
C SER A 877 -23.17 22.56 15.61
N ILE A 878 -23.78 23.45 16.37
CA ILE A 878 -24.59 23.10 17.53
C ILE A 878 -26.03 23.56 17.32
N SER A 879 -26.99 22.75 17.77
CA SER A 879 -28.40 23.10 17.73
C SER A 879 -29.00 23.08 19.13
N PHE A 880 -29.83 24.06 19.45
CA PHE A 880 -30.54 24.15 20.72
C PHE A 880 -31.90 24.84 20.53
N THR A 881 -32.78 24.72 21.53
CA THR A 881 -34.15 25.23 21.45
C THR A 881 -34.40 26.40 22.40
N VAL A 882 -35.22 27.36 21.97
CA VAL A 882 -35.65 28.52 22.75
C VAL A 882 -37.17 28.63 22.67
N THR A 883 -37.83 28.88 23.81
CA THR A 883 -39.29 29.04 23.86
C THR A 883 -39.64 30.52 23.97
N VAL A 884 -40.41 31.04 23.01
CA VAL A 884 -40.97 32.40 23.06
C VAL A 884 -42.34 32.31 23.73
N GLN A 885 -42.59 33.18 24.73
CA GLN A 885 -43.85 33.24 25.47
C GLN A 885 -44.75 34.38 25.00
#